data_AF-C6H4M7-F1
#
_entry.id   AF-C6H4M7-F1
#
_cell.length_a   1.000
_cell.length_b   1.000
_cell.length_c   1.000
_cell.angle_alpha   90.00
_cell.angle_beta   90.00
_cell.angle_gamma   90.00
#
_symmetry.space_group_name_H-M   'P 1'
#
loop_
_entity.id
_entity.type
_entity.pdbx_description
1 polymer ?
#
loop_
_entity_poly.entity_id
_entity_poly.type
_entity_poly.pdbx_seq_one_letter_code
_entity_poly.pdbx_strand_id
1 'polypeptide(L)'
;MMPHLSSSTRLLQLQRLLYSYILMSSTTNDDEQHVKLSVYSVPNLARPSFKEATANKFKPTKRGESFGPSWSTHWFKIQLTVPEEMRKKERLEFHWDANNEGMVWTEDGKPLQGLTGGGERIEWILPDSFRDGKEHVFYIEMACNGMFGNAPGGDSIQPPSPNKYYRLNVARITAVNLQARALYYDFWMIGDAAREFPSDSWHSHQALQVANAIMDAFIEGNGSQTSIVKGRKIAQQYLGNLVDSDKVYKTDKQSIVYGIGHCHIDTCWLWPWAETRRKVARSWSTQCDLMERYPEHRFVCSQAQQFKWLEKDYPYVFDRVKSFVKKGSFIPIGGSWVEHDTNMPSGESLARQFIHGQRFFESHFGERCTTFWLPDTFGYSSQIPQLCRLAGMSRFFTQKLSWNNINKFPHTTFNWVALDGSQVLCHMTPAETYTASAHFGDVRRSVLQHKSMDQDNTSLLVFGKGDGGGGPTFEHLEKLRRLRGMSDTGELLPRVTMGSSVDDFFAKLEEKAANGTNFVTWYGELYFELHRGTYTTQANNKFNNRKSELSNSKVSLEVSKGVITSLVDLAEQREIIARGGKANQLVLFDDKPLYWQAWDVEVYHLESRKELTSGTTTIAENNPHRVGVVTKTNISDKSWWR
;
A
#
# COMPACT_ATOMS: atom_id res chain seq x y z
N MET A 1 -14.67 11.77 41.59
CA MET A 1 -15.82 11.00 41.08
C MET A 1 -16.38 11.72 39.88
N MET A 2 -16.19 11.21 38.66
CA MET A 2 -16.87 11.69 37.46
C MET A 2 -17.90 10.63 37.02
N PRO A 3 -19.14 11.04 36.67
CA PRO A 3 -20.26 10.13 36.45
C PRO A 3 -20.14 9.35 35.13
N HIS A 4 -20.96 8.30 35.04
CA HIS A 4 -21.02 7.26 34.00
C HIS A 4 -20.71 7.72 32.55
N LEU A 5 -19.44 7.57 32.16
CA LEU A 5 -19.03 7.41 30.76
C LEU A 5 -19.03 5.91 30.44
N SER A 6 -19.44 5.52 29.23
CA SER A 6 -19.34 4.13 28.78
C SER A 6 -17.90 3.62 28.96
N SER A 7 -17.74 2.33 29.29
CA SER A 7 -16.42 1.68 29.43
C SER A 7 -15.50 1.93 28.21
N SER A 8 -16.08 1.99 27.01
CA SER A 8 -15.37 2.32 25.77
C SER A 8 -14.79 3.74 25.73
N THR A 9 -15.50 4.74 26.24
CA THR A 9 -15.04 6.15 26.24
C THR A 9 -13.91 6.37 27.24
N ARG A 10 -13.95 5.68 28.39
CA ARG A 10 -12.86 5.69 29.39
C ARG A 10 -11.57 5.07 28.84
N LEU A 11 -11.66 3.92 28.17
CA LEU A 11 -10.48 3.26 27.56
C LEU A 11 -9.79 4.17 26.53
N LEU A 12 -10.55 4.85 25.68
CA LEU A 12 -10.01 5.78 24.67
C LEU A 12 -9.35 7.02 25.30
N GLN A 13 -9.94 7.61 26.34
CA GLN A 13 -9.33 8.73 27.07
C GLN A 13 -8.03 8.31 27.76
N LEU A 14 -7.97 7.11 28.33
CA LEU A 14 -6.78 6.60 29.01
C LEU A 14 -5.68 6.14 28.06
N GLN A 15 -6.03 5.61 26.88
CA GLN A 15 -5.06 5.37 25.81
C GLN A 15 -4.39 6.68 25.38
N ARG A 16 -5.15 7.78 25.28
CA ARG A 16 -4.59 9.12 25.05
C ARG A 16 -3.74 9.62 26.21
N LEU A 17 -4.14 9.36 27.47
CA LEU A 17 -3.35 9.74 28.64
C LEU A 17 -2.03 8.95 28.73
N LEU A 18 -2.05 7.63 28.49
CA LEU A 18 -0.85 6.78 28.44
C LEU A 18 0.08 7.22 27.29
N TYR A 19 -0.47 7.57 26.13
CA TYR A 19 0.32 8.12 25.02
C TYR A 19 0.95 9.48 25.38
N SER A 20 0.17 10.39 25.96
CA SER A 20 0.69 11.66 26.50
C SER A 20 1.74 11.41 27.57
N TYR A 21 1.58 10.37 28.40
CA TYR A 21 2.56 10.01 29.41
C TYR A 21 3.83 9.38 28.83
N ILE A 22 3.76 8.62 27.74
CA ILE A 22 4.96 8.17 27.01
C ILE A 22 5.73 9.39 26.50
N LEU A 23 5.04 10.39 25.96
CA LEU A 23 5.65 11.63 25.51
C LEU A 23 6.25 12.44 26.69
N MET A 24 5.58 12.46 27.87
CA MET A 24 6.05 13.17 29.06
C MET A 24 7.15 12.44 29.85
N SER A 25 7.17 11.10 29.82
CA SER A 25 8.19 10.27 30.47
C SER A 25 9.47 10.16 29.64
N SER A 26 9.39 10.51 28.35
CA SER A 26 10.54 10.60 27.49
C SER A 26 11.25 11.93 27.71
N THR A 27 12.53 11.91 28.03
CA THR A 27 13.33 13.14 28.09
C THR A 27 13.53 13.63 26.66
N THR A 28 13.08 14.84 26.35
CA THR A 28 13.24 15.44 25.01
C THR A 28 14.11 16.67 25.06
N ASN A 29 14.93 16.88 24.01
CA ASN A 29 15.70 18.10 23.85
C ASN A 29 15.61 18.57 22.39
N ASP A 30 15.23 19.84 22.23
CA ASP A 30 15.07 20.56 20.97
C ASP A 30 15.82 21.89 20.96
N ASP A 31 16.75 22.08 21.92
CA ASP A 31 17.49 23.33 22.08
C ASP A 31 18.49 23.51 20.92
N GLU A 32 18.67 24.75 20.46
CA GLU A 32 19.61 25.09 19.38
C GLU A 32 21.07 24.75 19.72
N GLN A 33 21.40 24.55 21.01
CA GLN A 33 22.72 24.07 21.44
C GLN A 33 22.96 22.61 21.04
N HIS A 34 21.91 21.80 21.04
CA HIS A 34 21.96 20.36 20.80
C HIS A 34 21.46 19.96 19.41
N VAL A 35 20.53 20.73 18.84
CA VAL A 35 19.93 20.48 17.52
C VAL A 35 20.02 21.75 16.68
N LYS A 36 21.05 21.86 15.83
CA LYS A 36 21.16 22.97 14.87
C LYS A 36 20.61 22.52 13.52
N LEU A 37 19.69 23.32 12.97
CA LEU A 37 19.05 23.05 11.69
C LEU A 37 19.51 24.09 10.67
N SER A 38 19.93 23.61 9.51
CA SER A 38 20.15 24.46 8.33
C SER A 38 19.49 23.83 7.11
N VAL A 39 18.96 24.65 6.21
CA VAL A 39 18.20 24.21 5.04
C VAL A 39 18.79 24.74 3.74
N TYR A 40 18.77 23.88 2.72
CA TYR A 40 18.97 24.22 1.33
C TYR A 40 17.67 23.93 0.56
N SER A 41 17.03 25.00 0.08
CA SER A 41 15.81 24.91 -0.74
C SER A 41 16.18 24.79 -2.21
N VAL A 42 15.75 23.71 -2.85
CA VAL A 42 16.10 23.41 -4.23
C VAL A 42 15.26 24.28 -5.19
N PRO A 43 15.89 24.96 -6.18
CA PRO A 43 15.15 25.75 -7.16
C PRO A 43 14.41 24.88 -8.19
N ASN A 44 13.39 25.45 -8.85
CA ASN A 44 12.71 24.89 -10.03
C ASN A 44 12.08 23.49 -9.86
N LEU A 45 11.67 23.12 -8.64
CA LEU A 45 11.10 21.79 -8.33
C LEU A 45 12.02 20.63 -8.75
N ALA A 46 13.33 20.88 -8.86
CA ALA A 46 14.30 19.85 -9.15
C ALA A 46 14.43 18.88 -7.97
N ARG A 47 14.90 17.67 -8.28
CA ARG A 47 15.16 16.59 -7.30
C ARG A 47 16.63 16.17 -7.42
N PRO A 48 17.58 16.98 -6.92
CA PRO A 48 19.00 16.71 -7.04
C PRO A 48 19.42 15.50 -6.22
N SER A 49 20.48 14.85 -6.66
CA SER A 49 21.14 13.79 -5.89
C SER A 49 21.77 14.34 -4.61
N PHE A 50 22.10 13.46 -3.66
CA PHE A 50 22.77 13.85 -2.41
C PHE A 50 24.03 14.69 -2.64
N LYS A 51 24.89 14.30 -3.59
CA LYS A 51 26.15 14.99 -3.89
C LYS A 51 25.93 16.41 -4.42
N GLU A 52 24.93 16.58 -5.27
CA GLU A 52 24.56 17.89 -5.81
C GLU A 52 23.94 18.79 -4.73
N ALA A 53 23.06 18.23 -3.89
CA ALA A 53 22.41 18.99 -2.82
C ALA A 53 23.39 19.46 -1.74
N THR A 54 24.29 18.58 -1.29
CA THR A 54 25.24 18.87 -0.21
C THR A 54 26.38 19.81 -0.61
N ALA A 55 26.66 19.96 -1.91
CA ALA A 55 27.63 20.94 -2.43
C ALA A 55 27.13 22.41 -2.34
N ASN A 56 25.86 22.63 -2.05
CA ASN A 56 25.26 23.96 -1.98
C ASN A 56 25.39 24.61 -0.59
N LYS A 57 25.10 25.92 -0.52
CA LYS A 57 25.10 26.68 0.73
C LYS A 57 23.79 26.49 1.50
N PHE A 58 23.88 25.99 2.73
CA PHE A 58 22.76 25.85 3.65
C PHE A 58 22.56 27.14 4.46
N LYS A 59 21.30 27.53 4.70
CA LYS A 59 20.93 28.68 5.52
C LYS A 59 20.36 28.21 6.87
N PRO A 60 20.62 28.89 7.98
CA PRO A 60 20.01 28.55 9.27
C PRO A 60 18.47 28.56 9.18
N THR A 61 17.83 27.61 9.85
CA THR A 61 16.36 27.49 9.94
C THR A 61 15.97 27.02 11.33
N LYS A 62 14.68 27.12 11.67
CA LYS A 62 14.14 26.69 12.96
C LYS A 62 12.79 26.01 12.83
N ARG A 63 12.41 25.29 13.88
CA ARG A 63 11.06 24.76 14.03
C ARG A 63 10.02 25.88 13.88
N GLY A 64 8.93 25.57 13.19
CA GLY A 64 7.82 26.46 12.95
C GLY A 64 7.88 27.19 11.61
N GLU A 65 9.00 27.12 10.90
CA GLU A 65 9.09 27.60 9.51
C GLU A 65 8.28 26.72 8.55
N SER A 66 7.85 27.34 7.45
CA SER A 66 6.97 26.75 6.45
C SER A 66 7.70 26.63 5.11
N PHE A 67 7.59 25.47 4.48
CA PHE A 67 8.32 25.10 3.27
C PHE A 67 7.36 24.70 2.16
N GLY A 68 7.70 25.05 0.92
CA GLY A 68 6.87 24.85 -0.25
C GLY A 68 7.47 25.55 -1.49
N PRO A 69 6.73 25.64 -2.60
CA PRO A 69 5.37 25.14 -2.81
C PRO A 69 5.33 23.62 -3.03
N SER A 70 4.17 23.06 -3.39
CA SER A 70 3.99 21.61 -3.63
C SER A 70 5.08 21.05 -4.56
N TRP A 71 5.58 19.85 -4.22
CA TRP A 71 6.65 19.13 -4.92
C TRP A 71 8.05 19.76 -4.79
N SER A 72 8.21 20.88 -4.08
CA SER A 72 9.53 21.40 -3.76
C SER A 72 10.31 20.41 -2.90
N THR A 73 11.64 20.42 -3.03
CA THR A 73 12.53 19.60 -2.23
C THR A 73 13.39 20.52 -1.37
N HIS A 74 13.50 20.20 -0.08
CA HIS A 74 14.32 20.94 0.87
C HIS A 74 15.25 19.98 1.58
N TRP A 75 16.55 20.25 1.53
CA TRP A 75 17.56 19.47 2.22
C TRP A 75 17.89 20.12 3.55
N PHE A 76 17.69 19.39 4.63
CA PHE A 76 18.06 19.83 5.97
C PHE A 76 19.38 19.20 6.37
N LYS A 77 20.34 20.02 6.77
CA LYS A 77 21.55 19.62 7.48
C LYS A 77 21.27 19.74 8.97
N ILE A 78 21.41 18.63 9.68
CA ILE A 78 21.15 18.53 11.11
C ILE A 78 22.48 18.27 11.81
N GLN A 79 22.89 19.21 12.65
CA GLN A 79 24.07 19.06 13.50
C GLN A 79 23.57 18.75 14.92
N LEU A 80 23.88 17.53 15.37
CA LEU A 80 23.31 16.95 16.57
C LEU A 80 24.40 16.71 17.60
N THR A 81 24.19 17.18 18.83
CA THR A 81 25.05 16.87 19.98
C THR A 81 24.19 16.28 21.09
N VAL A 82 24.40 15.01 21.44
CA VAL A 82 23.59 14.32 22.46
C VAL A 82 23.90 14.87 23.86
N PRO A 83 22.89 15.39 24.61
CA PRO A 83 23.05 15.87 25.97
C PRO A 83 23.60 14.80 26.91
N GLU A 84 24.42 15.18 27.88
CA GLU A 84 25.08 14.22 28.80
C GLU A 84 24.08 13.33 29.56
N GLU A 85 22.96 13.91 29.99
CA GLU A 85 21.88 13.19 30.67
C GLU A 85 21.20 12.10 29.83
N MET A 86 21.24 12.23 28.49
CA MET A 86 20.60 11.30 27.56
C MET A 86 21.53 10.16 27.13
N ARG A 87 22.85 10.33 27.24
CA ARG A 87 23.84 9.35 26.74
C ARG A 87 23.68 7.97 27.38
N LYS A 88 23.25 7.92 28.65
CA LYS A 88 23.04 6.69 29.43
C LYS A 88 21.66 6.05 29.23
N LYS A 89 20.76 6.70 28.48
CA LYS A 89 19.40 6.17 28.25
C LYS A 89 19.45 5.03 27.24
N GLU A 90 18.55 4.07 27.38
CA GLU A 90 18.55 2.84 26.59
C GLU A 90 18.36 3.11 25.10
N ARG A 91 17.34 3.92 24.74
CA ARG A 91 16.95 4.20 23.37
C ARG A 91 16.88 5.70 23.09
N LEU A 92 17.64 6.15 22.09
CA LEU A 92 17.59 7.51 21.57
C LEU A 92 17.01 7.53 20.16
N GLU A 93 16.07 8.43 19.93
CA GLU A 93 15.42 8.65 18.64
C GLU A 93 15.47 10.13 18.27
N PHE A 94 15.61 10.42 16.99
CA PHE A 94 15.39 11.75 16.43
C PHE A 94 13.96 11.79 15.87
N HIS A 95 13.15 12.70 16.39
CA HIS A 95 11.76 12.89 15.97
C HIS A 95 11.67 14.08 15.02
N TRP A 96 11.19 13.82 13.81
CA TRP A 96 11.00 14.79 12.74
C TRP A 96 9.58 14.71 12.18
N ASP A 97 8.84 15.82 12.25
CA ASP A 97 7.50 15.91 11.66
C ASP A 97 7.29 17.27 10.99
N ALA A 98 7.15 17.24 9.67
CA ALA A 98 6.76 18.37 8.84
C ALA A 98 5.46 18.09 8.05
N ASN A 99 4.69 17.07 8.46
CA ASN A 99 3.47 16.61 7.79
C ASN A 99 3.65 16.28 6.30
N ASN A 100 4.83 15.77 5.94
CA ASN A 100 5.23 15.45 4.57
C ASN A 100 6.13 14.21 4.53
N GLU A 101 6.66 13.89 3.35
CA GLU A 101 7.61 12.80 3.20
C GLU A 101 9.06 13.27 3.37
N GLY A 102 9.88 12.45 4.04
CA GLY A 102 11.29 12.70 4.25
C GLY A 102 12.17 11.46 4.04
N MET A 103 13.46 11.66 3.80
CA MET A 103 14.48 10.60 3.80
C MET A 103 15.66 10.99 4.66
N VAL A 104 16.07 10.14 5.58
CA VAL A 104 17.28 10.32 6.39
C VAL A 104 18.50 9.79 5.63
N TRP A 105 19.57 10.59 5.61
CA TRP A 105 20.84 10.31 4.95
C TRP A 105 21.99 10.49 5.91
N THR A 106 23.00 9.62 5.85
CA THR A 106 24.27 9.83 6.55
C THR A 106 25.06 10.99 5.94
N GLU A 107 26.10 11.45 6.65
CA GLU A 107 27.07 12.41 6.11
C GLU A 107 27.72 11.92 4.81
N ASP A 108 28.02 10.62 4.72
CA ASP A 108 28.58 9.98 3.50
C ASP A 108 27.58 9.81 2.34
N GLY A 109 26.33 10.23 2.49
CA GLY A 109 25.30 10.09 1.46
C GLY A 109 24.68 8.70 1.35
N LYS A 110 24.64 7.94 2.45
CA LYS A 110 23.93 6.65 2.50
C LYS A 110 22.49 6.86 2.97
N PRO A 111 21.49 6.49 2.17
CA PRO A 111 20.07 6.54 2.56
C PRO A 111 19.75 5.48 3.64
N LEU A 112 19.12 5.90 4.74
CA LEU A 112 18.86 5.05 5.91
C LEU A 112 17.40 4.69 6.12
N GLN A 113 16.53 5.69 6.31
CA GLN A 113 15.13 5.48 6.67
C GLN A 113 14.25 6.60 6.10
N GLY A 114 13.08 6.23 5.58
CA GLY A 114 12.03 7.16 5.20
C GLY A 114 11.26 7.68 6.41
N LEU A 115 10.79 8.92 6.31
CA LEU A 115 9.92 9.58 7.27
C LEU A 115 8.60 9.94 6.59
N THR A 116 7.52 9.82 7.33
CA THR A 116 6.17 10.17 6.89
C THR A 116 5.47 10.93 8.01
N GLY A 117 5.25 12.21 7.78
CA GLY A 117 4.65 13.13 8.75
C GLY A 117 3.18 12.82 9.06
N GLY A 118 2.61 13.60 9.97
CA GLY A 118 1.25 13.36 10.48
C GLY A 118 1.21 12.26 11.56
N GLY A 119 2.35 12.02 12.21
CA GLY A 119 2.49 11.02 13.27
C GLY A 119 2.54 9.56 12.79
N GLU A 120 2.66 9.30 11.48
CA GLU A 120 2.73 7.92 10.99
C GLU A 120 4.12 7.29 11.18
N ARG A 121 5.18 8.01 10.80
CA ARG A 121 6.57 7.59 10.97
C ARG A 121 7.47 8.81 11.08
N ILE A 122 7.65 9.28 12.31
CA ILE A 122 8.39 10.51 12.61
C ILE A 122 9.71 10.22 13.30
N GLU A 123 9.94 8.97 13.70
CA GLU A 123 11.07 8.52 14.50
C GLU A 123 12.17 7.89 13.63
N TRP A 124 13.40 8.32 13.86
CA TRP A 124 14.61 7.65 13.38
C TRP A 124 15.52 7.32 14.57
N ILE A 125 16.07 6.12 14.60
CA ILE A 125 16.87 5.65 15.74
C ILE A 125 18.30 6.15 15.58
N LEU A 126 18.81 6.81 16.62
CA LEU A 126 20.19 7.28 16.61
C LEU A 126 21.16 6.11 16.83
N PRO A 127 22.23 5.99 16.01
CA PRO A 127 23.28 5.02 16.24
C PRO A 127 23.98 5.24 17.59
N ASP A 128 24.45 4.15 18.20
CA ASP A 128 25.15 4.23 19.49
C ASP A 128 26.46 5.04 19.42
N SER A 129 27.05 5.17 18.23
CA SER A 129 28.22 6.02 17.98
C SER A 129 27.97 7.50 18.24
N PHE A 130 26.72 7.97 18.22
CA PHE A 130 26.37 9.38 18.45
C PHE A 130 26.37 9.76 19.94
N ARG A 131 26.56 8.77 20.83
CA ARG A 131 26.54 8.96 22.30
C ARG A 131 27.88 9.46 22.86
N ASP A 132 28.87 9.77 22.02
CA ASP A 132 30.22 10.19 22.42
C ASP A 132 30.32 11.66 22.86
N GLY A 133 29.23 12.43 22.72
CA GLY A 133 29.17 13.83 23.10
C GLY A 133 29.79 14.80 22.10
N LYS A 134 30.17 14.32 20.91
CA LYS A 134 30.62 15.16 19.80
C LYS A 134 29.44 15.60 18.94
N GLU A 135 29.70 16.58 18.08
CA GLU A 135 28.74 17.00 17.07
C GLU A 135 28.75 15.99 15.92
N HIS A 136 27.59 15.41 15.62
CA HIS A 136 27.38 14.50 14.49
C HIS A 136 26.48 15.14 13.45
N VAL A 137 26.73 14.88 12.18
CA VAL A 137 25.97 15.47 11.07
C VAL A 137 25.23 14.39 10.30
N PHE A 138 23.96 14.67 9.99
CA PHE A 138 23.18 13.90 9.04
C PHE A 138 22.23 14.82 8.27
N TYR A 139 21.64 14.30 7.20
CA TYR A 139 20.78 15.08 6.32
C TYR A 139 19.37 14.49 6.26
N ILE A 140 18.39 15.36 6.09
CA ILE A 140 17.00 14.98 5.78
C ILE A 140 16.62 15.59 4.44
N GLU A 141 16.32 14.75 3.45
CA GLU A 141 15.71 15.17 2.19
C GLU A 141 14.18 15.23 2.39
N MET A 142 13.65 16.44 2.52
CA MET A 142 12.22 16.68 2.68
C MET A 142 11.57 16.94 1.33
N ALA A 143 10.53 16.19 1.00
CA ALA A 143 9.71 16.38 -0.18
C ALA A 143 8.36 17.01 0.22
N CYS A 144 8.01 18.15 -0.37
CA CYS A 144 6.76 18.87 -0.09
C CYS A 144 5.54 18.20 -0.74
N ASN A 145 5.22 17.00 -0.25
CA ASN A 145 4.02 16.24 -0.56
C ASN A 145 3.69 15.30 0.60
N GLY A 146 2.41 14.97 0.78
CA GLY A 146 2.00 13.90 1.68
C GLY A 146 2.18 12.52 1.03
N MET A 147 1.82 11.46 1.76
CA MET A 147 1.83 10.09 1.24
C MET A 147 1.03 9.97 -0.07
N PHE A 148 -0.11 10.65 -0.13
CA PHE A 148 -1.05 10.67 -1.26
C PHE A 148 -0.96 11.96 -2.11
N GLY A 149 0.23 12.56 -2.21
CA GLY A 149 0.43 13.77 -3.01
C GLY A 149 -0.03 15.07 -2.33
N ASN A 150 -0.64 15.97 -3.10
CA ASN A 150 -0.83 17.38 -2.71
C ASN A 150 -2.29 17.87 -2.81
N ALA A 151 -3.28 17.04 -2.48
CA ALA A 151 -4.68 17.48 -2.44
C ALA A 151 -4.87 18.72 -1.53
N PRO A 152 -5.77 19.67 -1.89
CA PRO A 152 -6.04 20.91 -1.15
C PRO A 152 -6.68 20.69 0.23
N GLY A 153 -7.22 19.49 0.48
CA GLY A 153 -7.91 19.11 1.71
C GLY A 153 -9.19 18.33 1.41
N GLY A 154 -9.72 17.60 2.39
CA GLY A 154 -10.84 16.70 2.19
C GLY A 154 -10.41 15.41 1.48
N ASP A 155 -10.94 15.17 0.30
CA ASP A 155 -10.66 13.96 -0.47
C ASP A 155 -9.28 14.00 -1.16
N SER A 156 -8.57 12.89 -1.11
CA SER A 156 -7.22 12.72 -1.64
C SER A 156 -7.14 12.75 -3.17
N ILE A 157 -8.24 12.40 -3.86
CA ILE A 157 -8.28 12.32 -5.32
C ILE A 157 -8.49 13.67 -6.02
N GLN A 158 -8.63 14.76 -5.25
CA GLN A 158 -8.81 16.10 -5.79
C GLN A 158 -7.56 16.55 -6.56
N PRO A 159 -7.70 17.41 -7.59
CA PRO A 159 -6.56 17.97 -8.30
C PRO A 159 -5.52 18.56 -7.33
N PRO A 160 -4.22 18.26 -7.52
CA PRO A 160 -3.21 18.67 -6.57
C PRO A 160 -3.13 20.20 -6.48
N SER A 161 -3.13 20.73 -5.27
CA SER A 161 -2.92 22.14 -5.00
C SER A 161 -1.46 22.50 -5.32
N PRO A 162 -1.18 23.44 -6.23
CA PRO A 162 0.19 23.83 -6.54
C PRO A 162 0.86 24.59 -5.39
N ASN A 163 0.10 25.29 -4.55
CA ASN A 163 0.61 26.19 -3.51
C ASN A 163 0.38 25.66 -2.09
N LYS A 164 0.68 24.37 -1.85
CA LYS A 164 0.63 23.79 -0.51
C LYS A 164 1.96 23.99 0.20
N TYR A 165 1.89 24.39 1.47
CA TYR A 165 3.05 24.62 2.32
C TYR A 165 3.00 23.71 3.56
N TYR A 166 4.18 23.28 3.98
CA TYR A 166 4.39 22.30 5.03
C TYR A 166 5.20 22.93 6.16
N ARG A 167 4.63 22.93 7.37
CA ARG A 167 5.27 23.52 8.54
C ARG A 167 6.07 22.47 9.29
N LEU A 168 7.33 22.77 9.61
CA LEU A 168 8.15 21.93 10.47
C LEU A 168 7.65 22.04 11.92
N ASN A 169 6.97 21.02 12.40
CA ASN A 169 6.35 21.00 13.72
C ASN A 169 7.25 20.34 14.78
N VAL A 170 8.01 19.31 14.40
CA VAL A 170 8.86 18.56 15.34
C VAL A 170 10.24 18.35 14.72
N ALA A 171 11.28 18.67 15.49
CA ALA A 171 12.68 18.35 15.19
C ALA A 171 13.42 18.30 16.54
N ARG A 172 13.53 17.11 17.14
CA ARG A 172 14.06 16.96 18.51
C ARG A 172 14.66 15.59 18.78
N ILE A 173 15.56 15.52 19.75
CA ILE A 173 16.03 14.24 20.31
C ILE A 173 15.04 13.79 21.39
N THR A 174 14.69 12.51 21.37
CA THR A 174 13.79 11.89 22.34
C THR A 174 14.46 10.65 22.92
N ALA A 175 14.68 10.64 24.23
CA ALA A 175 15.07 9.45 24.98
C ALA A 175 13.81 8.66 25.38
N VAL A 176 13.55 7.58 24.65
CA VAL A 176 12.30 6.82 24.75
C VAL A 176 12.35 5.85 25.91
N ASN A 177 11.29 5.86 26.72
CA ASN A 177 11.05 4.81 27.71
C ASN A 177 10.43 3.57 27.05
N LEU A 178 11.24 2.54 26.79
CA LEU A 178 10.80 1.32 26.11
C LEU A 178 9.72 0.57 26.91
N GLN A 179 9.80 0.56 28.25
CA GLN A 179 8.79 -0.08 29.10
C GLN A 179 7.44 0.62 29.01
N ALA A 180 7.44 1.96 28.96
CA ALA A 180 6.21 2.74 28.77
C ALA A 180 5.60 2.48 27.39
N ARG A 181 6.42 2.50 26.33
CA ARG A 181 5.99 2.20 24.96
C ARG A 181 5.42 0.79 24.83
N ALA A 182 6.06 -0.19 25.45
CA ALA A 182 5.60 -1.56 25.42
C ALA A 182 4.27 -1.73 26.19
N LEU A 183 4.11 -1.05 27.34
CA LEU A 183 2.84 -1.03 28.09
C LEU A 183 1.69 -0.43 27.27
N TYR A 184 1.98 0.59 26.45
CA TYR A 184 0.99 1.19 25.58
C TYR A 184 0.47 0.24 24.51
N TYR A 185 1.35 -0.53 23.86
CA TYR A 185 0.89 -1.54 22.89
C TYR A 185 0.17 -2.71 23.57
N ASP A 186 0.60 -3.13 24.76
CA ASP A 186 -0.14 -4.12 25.55
C ASP A 186 -1.55 -3.62 25.86
N PHE A 187 -1.66 -2.42 26.42
CA PHE A 187 -2.95 -1.83 26.80
C PHE A 187 -3.84 -1.59 25.58
N TRP A 188 -3.27 -1.15 24.45
CA TRP A 188 -4.01 -1.01 23.20
C TRP A 188 -4.59 -2.36 22.77
N MET A 189 -3.77 -3.41 22.64
CA MET A 189 -4.27 -4.70 22.16
C MET A 189 -5.27 -5.36 23.11
N ILE A 190 -5.10 -5.21 24.43
CA ILE A 190 -6.08 -5.66 25.42
C ILE A 190 -7.38 -4.84 25.32
N GLY A 191 -7.29 -3.53 25.13
CA GLY A 191 -8.44 -2.65 24.95
C GLY A 191 -9.21 -2.93 23.65
N ASP A 192 -8.50 -3.27 22.58
CA ASP A 192 -9.12 -3.73 21.33
C ASP A 192 -9.79 -5.10 21.54
N ALA A 193 -9.16 -6.03 22.25
CA ALA A 193 -9.78 -7.32 22.59
C ALA A 193 -11.07 -7.14 23.39
N ALA A 194 -11.10 -6.24 24.37
CA ALA A 194 -12.30 -5.94 25.15
C ALA A 194 -13.44 -5.38 24.28
N ARG A 195 -13.12 -4.60 23.23
CA ARG A 195 -14.10 -3.99 22.32
C ARG A 195 -14.59 -4.95 21.23
N GLU A 196 -13.68 -5.76 20.70
CA GLU A 196 -13.93 -6.57 19.52
C GLU A 196 -14.43 -7.97 19.87
N PHE A 197 -14.06 -8.55 21.01
CA PHE A 197 -14.65 -9.83 21.40
C PHE A 197 -16.17 -9.72 21.56
N PRO A 198 -16.94 -10.78 21.27
CA PRO A 198 -18.38 -10.82 21.50
C PRO A 198 -18.73 -10.42 22.96
N SER A 199 -19.76 -9.60 23.14
CA SER A 199 -20.13 -9.05 24.46
C SER A 199 -20.66 -10.11 25.44
N ASP A 200 -21.13 -11.23 24.90
CA ASP A 200 -21.54 -12.44 25.62
C ASP A 200 -20.36 -13.38 25.94
N SER A 201 -19.16 -13.12 25.41
CA SER A 201 -17.97 -13.89 25.73
C SER A 201 -17.29 -13.39 27.00
N TRP A 202 -16.98 -14.32 27.91
CA TRP A 202 -16.18 -14.03 29.10
C TRP A 202 -14.79 -13.46 28.79
N HIS A 203 -14.26 -13.68 27.58
CA HIS A 203 -12.97 -13.14 27.13
C HIS A 203 -13.00 -11.60 27.03
N SER A 204 -14.13 -11.01 26.59
CA SER A 204 -14.30 -9.54 26.54
C SER A 204 -14.26 -8.96 27.95
N HIS A 205 -14.98 -9.57 28.89
CA HIS A 205 -15.02 -9.16 30.29
C HIS A 205 -13.67 -9.33 31.00
N GLN A 206 -12.97 -10.42 30.72
CA GLN A 206 -11.63 -10.66 31.25
C GLN A 206 -10.64 -9.60 30.74
N ALA A 207 -10.63 -9.33 29.44
CA ALA A 207 -9.78 -8.28 28.87
C ALA A 207 -10.09 -6.90 29.49
N LEU A 208 -11.37 -6.59 29.73
CA LEU A 208 -11.78 -5.37 30.40
C LEU A 208 -11.30 -5.30 31.86
N GLN A 209 -11.36 -6.41 32.60
CA GLN A 209 -10.84 -6.48 33.98
C GLN A 209 -9.33 -6.27 34.02
N VAL A 210 -8.58 -6.90 33.11
CA VAL A 210 -7.13 -6.72 33.00
C VAL A 210 -6.81 -5.27 32.65
N ALA A 211 -7.53 -4.66 31.70
CA ALA A 211 -7.37 -3.25 31.36
C ALA A 211 -7.65 -2.34 32.57
N ASN A 212 -8.71 -2.60 33.35
CA ASN A 212 -9.00 -1.87 34.58
C ASN A 212 -7.88 -2.01 35.61
N ALA A 213 -7.36 -3.22 35.82
CA ALA A 213 -6.26 -3.45 36.75
C ALA A 213 -4.96 -2.73 36.34
N ILE A 214 -4.66 -2.66 35.04
CA ILE A 214 -3.55 -1.86 34.51
C ILE A 214 -3.77 -0.37 34.80
N MET A 215 -5.00 0.13 34.59
CA MET A 215 -5.35 1.53 34.85
C MET A 215 -5.23 1.87 36.34
N ASP A 216 -5.74 1.01 37.22
CA ASP A 216 -5.66 1.21 38.67
C ASP A 216 -4.21 1.24 39.14
N ALA A 217 -3.38 0.29 38.67
CA ALA A 217 -1.96 0.27 38.98
C ALA A 217 -1.22 1.53 38.48
N PHE A 218 -1.57 2.02 37.30
CA PHE A 218 -0.96 3.21 36.70
C PHE A 218 -1.31 4.49 37.48
N ILE A 219 -2.58 4.65 37.86
CA ILE A 219 -3.08 5.79 38.65
C ILE A 219 -2.50 5.76 40.07
N GLU A 220 -2.53 4.60 40.75
CA GLU A 220 -2.00 4.42 42.10
C GLU A 220 -0.54 4.89 42.21
N GLY A 221 0.26 4.61 41.19
CA GLY A 221 1.66 5.01 41.16
C GLY A 221 1.94 6.37 40.53
N ASN A 222 0.93 7.21 40.27
CA ASN A 222 1.07 8.52 39.60
C ASN A 222 1.91 8.46 38.30
N GLY A 223 1.80 7.36 37.55
CA GLY A 223 2.58 7.11 36.33
C GLY A 223 4.07 6.76 36.53
N SER A 224 4.56 6.64 37.77
CA SER A 224 5.96 6.31 38.05
C SER A 224 6.48 5.05 37.32
N GLN A 225 7.81 4.93 37.17
CA GLN A 225 8.41 3.78 36.52
C GLN A 225 8.01 2.43 37.16
N THR A 226 7.81 2.41 38.47
CA THR A 226 7.34 1.22 39.20
C THR A 226 5.90 0.86 38.83
N SER A 227 5.04 1.85 38.59
CA SER A 227 3.66 1.63 38.15
C SER A 227 3.60 1.08 36.73
N ILE A 228 4.47 1.55 35.84
CA ILE A 228 4.61 1.02 34.47
C ILE A 228 5.01 -0.45 34.52
N VAL A 229 6.04 -0.80 35.30
CA VAL A 229 6.48 -2.20 35.44
C VAL A 229 5.40 -3.07 36.07
N LYS A 230 4.63 -2.55 37.05
CA LYS A 230 3.48 -3.25 37.65
C LYS A 230 2.39 -3.49 36.59
N GLY A 231 2.01 -2.48 35.82
CA GLY A 231 1.04 -2.58 34.73
C GLY A 231 1.46 -3.59 33.66
N ARG A 232 2.76 -3.59 33.30
CA ARG A 232 3.35 -4.58 32.38
C ARG A 232 3.22 -6.01 32.89
N LYS A 233 3.50 -6.24 34.18
CA LYS A 233 3.32 -7.57 34.79
C LYS A 233 1.87 -8.03 34.75
N ILE A 234 0.91 -7.13 35.00
CA ILE A 234 -0.53 -7.43 34.89
C ILE A 234 -0.89 -7.78 33.43
N ALA A 235 -0.40 -7.00 32.46
CA ALA A 235 -0.64 -7.28 31.05
C ALA A 235 -0.04 -8.62 30.60
N GLN A 236 1.17 -8.96 31.05
CA GLN A 236 1.85 -10.22 30.73
C GLN A 236 1.13 -11.45 31.28
N GLN A 237 0.35 -11.33 32.36
CA GLN A 237 -0.52 -12.43 32.82
C GLN A 237 -1.58 -12.81 31.78
N TYR A 238 -2.04 -11.85 30.97
CA TYR A 238 -3.04 -12.07 29.93
C TYR A 238 -2.41 -12.35 28.56
N LEU A 239 -1.36 -11.60 28.20
CA LEU A 239 -0.70 -11.69 26.89
C LEU A 239 0.40 -12.75 26.82
N GLY A 240 0.90 -13.22 27.95
CA GLY A 240 2.05 -14.11 28.06
C GLY A 240 3.40 -13.38 28.17
N ASN A 241 4.42 -14.10 28.64
CA ASN A 241 5.73 -13.53 28.96
C ASN A 241 6.67 -13.40 27.74
N LEU A 242 6.28 -13.91 26.57
CA LEU A 242 7.14 -13.96 25.38
C LEU A 242 6.91 -12.82 24.38
N VAL A 243 5.90 -11.97 24.61
CA VAL A 243 5.43 -10.94 23.66
C VAL A 243 6.44 -9.86 23.30
N ASP A 244 7.52 -9.73 24.07
CA ASP A 244 8.58 -8.76 23.82
C ASP A 244 9.64 -9.25 22.82
N SER A 245 9.52 -10.49 22.33
CA SER A 245 10.49 -11.10 21.42
C SER A 245 9.84 -11.96 20.33
N ASP A 246 10.62 -12.31 19.30
CA ASP A 246 10.22 -13.24 18.23
C ASP A 246 9.86 -14.64 18.75
N LYS A 247 10.27 -14.97 19.99
CA LYS A 247 9.96 -16.25 20.64
C LYS A 247 8.46 -16.51 20.80
N VAL A 248 7.63 -15.47 20.74
CA VAL A 248 6.17 -15.61 20.75
C VAL A 248 5.63 -16.45 19.59
N TYR A 249 6.38 -16.54 18.48
CA TYR A 249 6.04 -17.39 17.33
C TYR A 249 6.59 -18.81 17.41
N LYS A 250 7.45 -19.11 18.41
CA LYS A 250 8.09 -20.42 18.60
C LYS A 250 7.26 -21.29 19.55
N THR A 251 6.03 -21.60 19.14
CA THR A 251 5.12 -22.46 19.91
C THR A 251 4.61 -23.62 19.04
N ASP A 252 4.34 -24.76 19.65
CA ASP A 252 3.85 -25.98 18.95
C ASP A 252 2.38 -25.85 18.51
N LYS A 253 1.74 -24.71 18.79
CA LYS A 253 0.34 -24.46 18.48
C LYS A 253 0.18 -24.11 16.99
N GLN A 254 -0.74 -24.82 16.34
CA GLN A 254 -1.04 -24.59 14.93
C GLN A 254 -1.53 -23.16 14.69
N SER A 255 -0.95 -22.52 13.68
CA SER A 255 -1.28 -21.17 13.23
C SER A 255 -2.05 -21.24 11.93
N ILE A 256 -3.08 -20.41 11.79
CA ILE A 256 -3.95 -20.40 10.61
C ILE A 256 -3.91 -19.05 9.86
N VAL A 257 -3.47 -17.96 10.50
CA VAL A 257 -3.31 -16.66 9.85
C VAL A 257 -1.84 -16.40 9.59
N TYR A 258 -1.46 -16.16 8.33
CA TYR A 258 -0.09 -15.86 7.90
C TYR A 258 0.04 -14.36 7.66
N GLY A 259 0.78 -13.67 8.52
CA GLY A 259 1.08 -12.24 8.40
C GLY A 259 2.22 -12.00 7.42
N ILE A 260 1.97 -11.21 6.38
CA ILE A 260 3.00 -10.75 5.45
C ILE A 260 3.00 -9.22 5.35
N GLY A 261 4.18 -8.63 5.52
CA GLY A 261 4.38 -7.21 5.32
C GLY A 261 4.39 -6.86 3.84
N HIS A 262 3.63 -5.86 3.44
CA HIS A 262 3.56 -5.43 2.04
C HIS A 262 3.64 -3.91 1.94
N CYS A 263 4.29 -3.45 0.88
CA CYS A 263 4.34 -2.03 0.52
C CYS A 263 3.93 -1.88 -0.94
N HIS A 264 2.62 -1.69 -1.15
CA HIS A 264 2.12 -1.28 -2.45
C HIS A 264 2.55 0.18 -2.70
N ILE A 265 3.16 0.42 -3.85
CA ILE A 265 3.52 1.76 -4.31
C ILE A 265 2.98 1.92 -5.73
N ASP A 266 1.99 2.79 -5.88
CA ASP A 266 1.55 3.18 -7.21
C ASP A 266 2.69 3.82 -7.98
N THR A 267 2.97 3.26 -9.16
CA THR A 267 4.08 3.76 -9.97
C THR A 267 3.82 5.19 -10.45
N CYS A 268 2.57 5.53 -10.73
CA CYS A 268 2.11 6.87 -11.04
C CYS A 268 0.61 6.98 -10.75
N TRP A 269 0.24 7.64 -9.66
CA TRP A 269 -1.16 7.91 -9.32
C TRP A 269 -1.38 9.40 -9.05
N LEU A 270 -1.15 9.85 -7.81
CA LEU A 270 -1.29 11.26 -7.40
C LEU A 270 0.03 12.04 -7.42
N TRP A 271 1.10 11.40 -7.90
CA TRP A 271 2.47 11.94 -8.00
C TRP A 271 3.15 11.47 -9.28
N PRO A 272 4.18 12.18 -9.77
CA PRO A 272 4.92 11.79 -10.97
C PRO A 272 5.89 10.63 -10.70
N TRP A 273 6.34 9.95 -11.76
CA TRP A 273 7.34 8.86 -11.68
C TRP A 273 8.61 9.25 -10.91
N ALA A 274 9.05 10.50 -11.05
CA ALA A 274 10.21 11.02 -10.35
C ALA A 274 10.06 10.95 -8.82
N GLU A 275 8.83 11.08 -8.31
CA GLU A 275 8.57 10.92 -6.88
C GLU A 275 8.55 9.45 -6.46
N THR A 276 7.99 8.57 -7.29
CA THR A 276 7.98 7.12 -7.04
C THR A 276 9.38 6.58 -6.81
N ARG A 277 10.38 7.03 -7.59
CA ARG A 277 11.78 6.62 -7.43
C ARG A 277 12.30 6.91 -6.00
N ARG A 278 11.92 8.06 -5.43
CA ARG A 278 12.23 8.41 -4.04
C ARG A 278 11.40 7.62 -3.03
N LYS A 279 10.09 7.44 -3.28
CA LYS A 279 9.19 6.65 -2.44
C LYS A 279 9.66 5.21 -2.27
N VAL A 280 10.13 4.58 -3.35
CA VAL A 280 10.70 3.22 -3.32
C VAL A 280 11.92 3.17 -2.41
N ALA A 281 12.88 4.09 -2.57
CA ALA A 281 14.07 4.15 -1.73
C ALA A 281 13.73 4.41 -0.26
N ARG A 282 12.82 5.35 0.02
CA ARG A 282 12.32 5.68 1.37
C ARG A 282 11.65 4.48 2.05
N SER A 283 10.80 3.78 1.31
CA SER A 283 10.04 2.65 1.83
C SER A 283 10.95 1.45 2.10
N TRP A 284 11.77 1.05 1.11
CA TRP A 284 12.52 -0.21 1.22
C TRP A 284 13.74 -0.11 2.13
N SER A 285 14.36 1.06 2.23
CA SER A 285 15.41 1.31 3.25
C SER A 285 14.86 1.16 4.67
N THR A 286 13.65 1.66 4.91
CA THR A 286 12.93 1.49 6.18
C THR A 286 12.60 0.04 6.47
N GLN A 287 12.19 -0.73 5.46
CA GLN A 287 11.92 -2.16 5.64
C GLN A 287 13.21 -2.96 5.90
N CYS A 288 14.34 -2.58 5.29
CA CYS A 288 15.65 -3.16 5.62
C CYS A 288 16.01 -2.94 7.10
N ASP A 289 15.88 -1.71 7.60
CA ASP A 289 16.06 -1.41 9.03
C ASP A 289 15.09 -2.21 9.92
N LEU A 290 13.83 -2.35 9.49
CA LEU A 290 12.84 -3.08 10.26
C LEU A 290 13.15 -4.58 10.34
N MET A 291 13.61 -5.20 9.26
CA MET A 291 14.03 -6.61 9.24
C MET A 291 15.31 -6.86 10.06
N GLU A 292 16.17 -5.85 10.25
CA GLU A 292 17.33 -5.95 11.17
C GLU A 292 16.87 -6.02 12.63
N ARG A 293 15.79 -5.31 12.97
CA ARG A 293 15.24 -5.23 14.32
C ARG A 293 14.26 -6.36 14.65
N TYR A 294 13.54 -6.86 13.65
CA TYR A 294 12.51 -7.88 13.78
C TYR A 294 12.83 -9.06 12.87
N PRO A 295 13.58 -10.07 13.36
CA PRO A 295 14.04 -11.19 12.53
C PRO A 295 12.92 -12.08 11.98
N GLU A 296 11.75 -12.07 12.62
CA GLU A 296 10.55 -12.75 12.13
C GLU A 296 9.84 -12.00 10.98
N HIS A 297 10.20 -10.73 10.72
CA HIS A 297 9.54 -9.94 9.70
C HIS A 297 9.74 -10.55 8.31
N ARG A 298 8.66 -10.60 7.53
CA ARG A 298 8.64 -11.04 6.14
C ARG A 298 7.99 -9.96 5.33
N PHE A 299 8.65 -9.56 4.25
CA PHE A 299 8.26 -8.40 3.45
C PHE A 299 8.23 -8.75 1.97
N VAL A 300 7.15 -8.35 1.27
CA VAL A 300 6.98 -8.56 -0.17
C VAL A 300 6.80 -7.26 -0.94
N CYS A 301 7.35 -7.21 -2.16
CA CYS A 301 7.14 -6.18 -3.16
C CYS A 301 7.08 -6.78 -4.57
N SER A 302 6.24 -6.22 -5.44
CA SER A 302 5.80 -6.85 -6.69
C SER A 302 6.53 -6.33 -7.95
N GLN A 303 6.74 -5.01 -8.08
CA GLN A 303 7.06 -4.40 -9.38
C GLN A 303 8.57 -4.45 -9.70
N ALA A 304 8.99 -5.24 -10.70
CA ALA A 304 10.38 -5.30 -11.15
C ALA A 304 10.95 -3.94 -11.62
N GLN A 305 10.10 -3.09 -12.22
CA GLN A 305 10.49 -1.74 -12.64
C GLN A 305 10.98 -0.88 -11.45
N GLN A 306 10.41 -1.07 -10.26
CA GLN A 306 10.83 -0.34 -9.06
C GLN A 306 12.21 -0.80 -8.58
N PHE A 307 12.50 -2.10 -8.63
CA PHE A 307 13.85 -2.61 -8.35
C PHE A 307 14.89 -2.04 -9.32
N LYS A 308 14.57 -1.97 -10.62
CA LYS A 308 15.46 -1.37 -11.62
C LYS A 308 15.73 0.12 -11.36
N TRP A 309 14.73 0.87 -10.90
CA TRP A 309 14.96 2.27 -10.49
C TRP A 309 15.81 2.37 -9.24
N LEU A 310 15.57 1.50 -8.25
CA LEU A 310 16.36 1.47 -7.03
C LEU A 310 17.84 1.15 -7.31
N GLU A 311 18.12 0.17 -8.16
CA GLU A 311 19.48 -0.18 -8.58
C GLU A 311 20.20 1.02 -9.23
N LYS A 312 19.50 1.73 -10.12
CA LYS A 312 20.06 2.87 -10.84
C LYS A 312 20.34 4.08 -9.95
N ASP A 313 19.40 4.42 -9.06
CA ASP A 313 19.43 5.69 -8.33
C ASP A 313 20.00 5.58 -6.93
N TYR A 314 19.81 4.43 -6.28
CA TYR A 314 20.18 4.18 -4.89
C TYR A 314 20.88 2.82 -4.74
N PRO A 315 22.05 2.62 -5.37
CA PRO A 315 22.75 1.33 -5.38
C PRO A 315 23.02 0.78 -3.97
N TYR A 316 23.32 1.65 -2.99
CA TYR A 316 23.49 1.24 -1.59
C TYR A 316 22.24 0.57 -1.00
N VAL A 317 21.03 1.10 -1.27
CA VAL A 317 19.78 0.47 -0.79
C VAL A 317 19.55 -0.83 -1.52
N PHE A 318 19.83 -0.87 -2.83
CA PHE A 318 19.68 -2.08 -3.62
C PHE A 318 20.58 -3.23 -3.12
N ASP A 319 21.81 -2.94 -2.73
CA ASP A 319 22.72 -3.93 -2.13
C ASP A 319 22.18 -4.44 -0.78
N ARG A 320 21.62 -3.56 0.05
CA ARG A 320 20.92 -3.97 1.29
C ARG A 320 19.74 -4.88 0.97
N VAL A 321 18.90 -4.51 0.01
CA VAL A 321 17.75 -5.32 -0.43
C VAL A 321 18.22 -6.69 -0.91
N LYS A 322 19.22 -6.77 -1.80
CA LYS A 322 19.84 -8.04 -2.24
C LYS A 322 20.29 -8.90 -1.07
N SER A 323 20.89 -8.31 -0.03
CA SER A 323 21.31 -9.05 1.16
C SER A 323 20.13 -9.67 1.93
N PHE A 324 19.00 -8.96 2.04
CA PHE A 324 17.78 -9.47 2.69
C PHE A 324 16.99 -10.44 1.81
N VAL A 325 17.07 -10.31 0.49
CA VAL A 325 16.55 -11.31 -0.44
C VAL A 325 17.29 -12.63 -0.27
N LYS A 326 18.63 -12.60 -0.22
CA LYS A 326 19.43 -13.81 0.05
C LYS A 326 19.13 -14.45 1.41
N LYS A 327 18.74 -13.66 2.42
CA LYS A 327 18.31 -14.15 3.74
C LYS A 327 16.87 -14.71 3.76
N GLY A 328 16.09 -14.47 2.71
CA GLY A 328 14.67 -14.87 2.62
C GLY A 328 13.68 -13.99 3.39
N SER A 329 14.13 -12.86 3.96
CA SER A 329 13.24 -11.93 4.68
C SER A 329 12.57 -10.91 3.77
N PHE A 330 13.26 -10.49 2.70
CA PHE A 330 12.71 -9.65 1.63
C PHE A 330 12.40 -10.55 0.44
N ILE A 331 11.15 -10.63 0.02
CA ILE A 331 10.68 -11.58 -0.99
C ILE A 331 10.21 -10.79 -2.22
N PRO A 332 10.96 -10.81 -3.33
CA PRO A 332 10.46 -10.32 -4.61
C PRO A 332 9.32 -11.22 -5.08
N ILE A 333 8.14 -10.64 -5.31
CA ILE A 333 6.94 -11.38 -5.71
C ILE A 333 6.35 -10.80 -7.00
N GLY A 334 5.30 -11.41 -7.56
CA GLY A 334 4.58 -10.88 -8.71
C GLY A 334 5.11 -11.34 -10.06
N GLY A 335 6.42 -11.33 -10.27
CA GLY A 335 7.01 -11.83 -11.52
C GLY A 335 6.65 -10.99 -12.77
N SER A 336 6.08 -9.80 -12.59
CA SER A 336 5.72 -8.86 -13.68
C SER A 336 6.58 -7.59 -13.64
N TRP A 337 6.60 -6.85 -14.75
CA TRP A 337 7.35 -5.60 -14.83
C TRP A 337 6.73 -4.50 -13.94
N VAL A 338 5.41 -4.36 -14.01
CA VAL A 338 4.60 -3.55 -13.09
C VAL A 338 3.34 -4.32 -12.67
N GLU A 339 2.66 -3.84 -11.63
CA GLU A 339 1.26 -4.19 -11.36
C GLU A 339 0.39 -3.49 -12.41
N HIS A 340 -0.02 -4.24 -13.44
CA HIS A 340 -0.67 -3.70 -14.63
C HIS A 340 -2.16 -4.04 -14.65
N ASP A 341 -2.96 -3.16 -15.29
CA ASP A 341 -4.30 -3.52 -15.71
C ASP A 341 -4.26 -4.72 -16.67
N THR A 342 -5.23 -5.63 -16.55
CA THR A 342 -5.28 -6.85 -17.35
C THR A 342 -6.38 -6.85 -18.41
N ASN A 343 -7.21 -5.79 -18.44
CA ASN A 343 -8.33 -5.67 -19.36
C ASN A 343 -7.96 -4.93 -20.65
N MET A 344 -7.29 -3.78 -20.54
CA MET A 344 -6.99 -2.91 -21.69
C MET A 344 -5.78 -3.36 -22.53
N PRO A 345 -4.64 -3.79 -21.94
CA PRO A 345 -3.47 -4.17 -22.73
C PRO A 345 -3.72 -5.37 -23.63
N SER A 346 -2.97 -5.46 -24.73
CA SER A 346 -3.02 -6.65 -25.59
C SER A 346 -2.41 -7.87 -24.90
N GLY A 347 -2.75 -9.08 -25.36
CA GLY A 347 -2.15 -10.31 -24.83
C GLY A 347 -0.61 -10.32 -24.95
N GLU A 348 -0.06 -9.76 -26.03
CA GLU A 348 1.40 -9.60 -26.19
C GLU A 348 1.97 -8.65 -25.13
N SER A 349 1.28 -7.54 -24.83
CA SER A 349 1.69 -6.61 -23.77
C SER A 349 1.72 -7.31 -22.41
N LEU A 350 0.70 -8.13 -22.09
CA LEU A 350 0.66 -8.94 -20.87
C LEU A 350 1.80 -9.97 -20.82
N ALA A 351 2.07 -10.67 -21.93
CA ALA A 351 3.21 -11.59 -22.03
C ALA A 351 4.54 -10.87 -21.77
N ARG A 352 4.72 -9.66 -22.31
CA ARG A 352 5.92 -8.83 -22.08
C ARG A 352 6.09 -8.43 -20.62
N GLN A 353 4.99 -8.15 -19.91
CA GLN A 353 5.06 -7.86 -18.47
C GLN A 353 5.73 -9.01 -17.71
N PHE A 354 5.32 -10.26 -17.99
CA PHE A 354 5.91 -11.43 -17.35
C PHE A 354 7.33 -11.73 -17.84
N ILE A 355 7.59 -11.63 -19.15
CA ILE A 355 8.94 -11.88 -19.70
C ILE A 355 9.96 -10.91 -19.09
N HIS A 356 9.64 -9.62 -19.02
CA HIS A 356 10.55 -8.61 -18.46
C HIS A 356 10.67 -8.73 -16.95
N GLY A 357 9.57 -8.99 -16.23
CA GLY A 357 9.57 -9.19 -14.78
C GLY A 357 10.39 -10.41 -14.37
N GLN A 358 10.05 -11.58 -14.90
CA GLN A 358 10.73 -12.84 -14.56
C GLN A 358 12.22 -12.81 -14.92
N ARG A 359 12.60 -12.29 -16.10
CA ARG A 359 14.02 -12.17 -16.48
C ARG A 359 14.79 -11.25 -15.55
N PHE A 360 14.16 -10.16 -15.09
CA PHE A 360 14.81 -9.26 -14.14
C PHE A 360 15.07 -9.98 -12.80
N PHE A 361 14.08 -10.66 -12.24
CA PHE A 361 14.25 -11.38 -10.97
C PHE A 361 15.25 -12.53 -11.08
N GLU A 362 15.17 -13.32 -12.16
CA GLU A 362 16.10 -14.42 -12.43
C GLU A 362 17.55 -13.94 -12.55
N SER A 363 17.79 -12.83 -13.27
CA SER A 363 19.15 -12.29 -13.46
C SER A 363 19.75 -11.64 -12.23
N HIS A 364 18.95 -11.03 -11.34
CA HIS A 364 19.46 -10.27 -10.19
C HIS A 364 19.44 -11.05 -8.88
N PHE A 365 18.51 -12.00 -8.73
CA PHE A 365 18.31 -12.76 -7.48
C PHE A 365 18.45 -14.27 -7.68
N GLY A 366 18.53 -14.77 -8.91
CA GLY A 366 18.77 -16.19 -9.22
C GLY A 366 17.52 -17.06 -9.24
N GLU A 367 16.34 -16.51 -8.97
CA GLU A 367 15.08 -17.25 -8.89
C GLU A 367 13.97 -16.53 -9.64
N ARG A 368 13.01 -17.30 -10.16
CA ARG A 368 11.76 -16.79 -10.75
C ARG A 368 10.66 -16.78 -9.70
N CYS A 369 9.79 -15.78 -9.77
CA CYS A 369 8.61 -15.74 -8.91
C CYS A 369 7.64 -16.86 -9.31
N THR A 370 7.05 -17.53 -8.31
CA THR A 370 6.03 -18.57 -8.51
C THR A 370 4.60 -18.08 -8.26
N THR A 371 4.48 -16.91 -7.63
CA THR A 371 3.21 -16.27 -7.26
C THR A 371 3.03 -14.95 -7.98
N PHE A 372 1.98 -14.84 -8.80
CA PHE A 372 1.56 -13.58 -9.40
C PHE A 372 0.77 -12.76 -8.37
N TRP A 373 1.18 -11.52 -8.14
CA TRP A 373 0.72 -10.66 -7.06
C TRP A 373 0.14 -9.39 -7.66
N LEU A 374 -1.19 -9.27 -7.64
CA LEU A 374 -1.91 -8.18 -8.29
C LEU A 374 -3.10 -7.68 -7.44
N PRO A 375 -2.81 -7.13 -6.24
CA PRO A 375 -3.84 -6.74 -5.29
C PRO A 375 -4.75 -5.60 -5.77
N ASP A 376 -4.23 -4.65 -6.56
CA ASP A 376 -4.88 -3.37 -6.85
C ASP A 376 -5.45 -3.22 -8.29
N THR A 377 -5.52 -4.30 -9.06
CA THR A 377 -6.04 -4.24 -10.44
C THR A 377 -7.57 -4.24 -10.54
N PHE A 378 -8.11 -3.43 -11.45
CA PHE A 378 -9.56 -3.24 -11.64
C PHE A 378 -10.17 -4.27 -12.60
N GLY A 379 -10.21 -5.53 -12.17
CA GLY A 379 -10.77 -6.66 -12.93
C GLY A 379 -9.72 -7.49 -13.64
N TYR A 380 -10.03 -8.78 -13.84
CA TYR A 380 -9.04 -9.75 -14.30
C TYR A 380 -9.50 -10.53 -15.53
N SER A 381 -8.76 -10.38 -16.64
CA SER A 381 -9.09 -11.04 -17.89
C SER A 381 -8.95 -12.56 -17.80
N SER A 382 -9.81 -13.26 -18.56
CA SER A 382 -10.00 -14.72 -18.47
C SER A 382 -8.79 -15.57 -18.89
N GLN A 383 -7.77 -14.99 -19.53
CA GLN A 383 -6.57 -15.71 -19.98
C GLN A 383 -5.34 -15.52 -19.09
N ILE A 384 -5.44 -14.72 -18.01
CA ILE A 384 -4.35 -14.54 -17.06
C ILE A 384 -3.84 -15.87 -16.48
N PRO A 385 -4.68 -16.86 -16.09
CA PRO A 385 -4.17 -18.14 -15.59
C PRO A 385 -3.24 -18.85 -16.58
N GLN A 386 -3.60 -18.86 -17.88
CA GLN A 386 -2.75 -19.42 -18.93
C GLN A 386 -1.40 -18.71 -19.00
N LEU A 387 -1.41 -17.38 -19.04
CA LEU A 387 -0.18 -16.58 -19.11
C LEU A 387 0.70 -16.77 -17.86
N CYS A 388 0.11 -16.85 -16.67
CA CYS A 388 0.81 -17.16 -15.43
C CYS A 388 1.51 -18.52 -15.52
N ARG A 389 0.80 -19.56 -15.98
CA ARG A 389 1.36 -20.90 -16.13
C ARG A 389 2.51 -20.95 -17.13
N LEU A 390 2.38 -20.26 -18.27
CA LEU A 390 3.45 -20.12 -19.26
C LEU A 390 4.68 -19.37 -18.70
N ALA A 391 4.45 -18.42 -17.80
CA ALA A 391 5.51 -17.69 -17.10
C ALA A 391 6.11 -18.44 -15.90
N GLY A 392 5.67 -19.66 -15.61
CA GLY A 392 6.15 -20.49 -14.49
C GLY A 392 5.51 -20.15 -13.13
N MET A 393 4.40 -19.42 -13.12
CA MET A 393 3.64 -19.07 -11.91
C MET A 393 2.38 -19.92 -11.80
N SER A 394 2.27 -20.70 -10.72
CA SER A 394 1.09 -21.54 -10.42
C SER A 394 0.10 -20.89 -9.46
N ARG A 395 0.48 -19.76 -8.84
CA ARG A 395 -0.25 -19.12 -7.75
C ARG A 395 -0.63 -17.69 -8.12
N PHE A 396 -1.77 -17.24 -7.60
CA PHE A 396 -2.29 -15.90 -7.83
C PHE A 396 -2.82 -15.29 -6.54
N PHE A 397 -2.48 -14.02 -6.31
CA PHE A 397 -2.97 -13.23 -5.20
C PHE A 397 -3.60 -11.92 -5.70
N THR A 398 -4.80 -11.62 -5.19
CA THR A 398 -5.56 -10.42 -5.53
C THR A 398 -6.40 -9.93 -4.34
N GLN A 399 -6.78 -8.65 -4.33
CA GLN A 399 -7.67 -8.08 -3.32
C GLN A 399 -8.90 -7.35 -3.87
N LYS A 400 -8.82 -6.68 -5.04
CA LYS A 400 -9.90 -5.77 -5.49
C LYS A 400 -11.29 -6.40 -5.64
N LEU A 401 -11.42 -7.69 -5.92
CA LEU A 401 -12.76 -8.31 -6.02
C LEU A 401 -13.55 -8.27 -4.71
N SER A 402 -12.92 -8.02 -3.56
CA SER A 402 -13.65 -7.81 -2.30
C SER A 402 -14.41 -6.48 -2.27
N TRP A 403 -14.16 -5.58 -3.23
CA TRP A 403 -14.80 -4.26 -3.34
C TRP A 403 -16.01 -4.26 -4.28
N ASN A 404 -16.41 -5.43 -4.80
CA ASN A 404 -17.65 -5.52 -5.58
C ASN A 404 -18.83 -4.97 -4.78
N ASN A 405 -19.53 -4.00 -5.37
CA ASN A 405 -20.63 -3.28 -4.73
C ASN A 405 -21.99 -3.97 -4.92
N ILE A 406 -22.17 -4.78 -5.97
CA ILE A 406 -23.43 -5.50 -6.25
C ILE A 406 -23.35 -6.91 -5.67
N ASN A 407 -22.41 -7.74 -6.14
CA ASN A 407 -22.25 -9.11 -5.72
C ASN A 407 -20.95 -9.30 -4.95
N LYS A 408 -21.06 -9.64 -3.66
CA LYS A 408 -19.90 -10.08 -2.88
C LYS A 408 -19.34 -11.36 -3.50
N PHE A 409 -18.08 -11.31 -3.93
CA PHE A 409 -17.41 -12.48 -4.52
C PHE A 409 -17.47 -13.67 -3.54
N PRO A 410 -17.85 -14.89 -3.98
CA PRO A 410 -18.27 -15.96 -3.08
C PRO A 410 -17.13 -16.74 -2.42
N HIS A 411 -15.87 -16.59 -2.87
CA HIS A 411 -14.77 -17.44 -2.42
C HIS A 411 -13.55 -16.61 -1.97
N THR A 412 -12.74 -17.20 -1.10
CA THR A 412 -11.45 -16.63 -0.66
C THR A 412 -10.29 -17.39 -1.29
N THR A 413 -10.36 -18.72 -1.25
CA THR A 413 -9.35 -19.62 -1.85
C THR A 413 -10.06 -20.48 -2.88
N PHE A 414 -9.57 -20.48 -4.12
CA PHE A 414 -10.22 -21.17 -5.23
C PHE A 414 -9.23 -21.43 -6.38
N ASN A 415 -9.54 -22.43 -7.22
CA ASN A 415 -8.84 -22.69 -8.46
C ASN A 415 -9.39 -21.77 -9.55
N TRP A 416 -8.57 -20.89 -10.12
CA TRP A 416 -8.97 -20.02 -11.22
C TRP A 416 -8.51 -20.63 -12.55
N VAL A 417 -9.47 -20.93 -13.42
CA VAL A 417 -9.28 -21.65 -14.68
C VAL A 417 -9.51 -20.73 -15.87
N ALA A 418 -8.51 -20.67 -16.75
CA ALA A 418 -8.57 -19.96 -18.03
C ALA A 418 -9.43 -20.69 -19.06
N LEU A 419 -9.69 -20.01 -20.19
CA LEU A 419 -10.52 -20.55 -21.28
C LEU A 419 -9.96 -21.83 -21.92
N ASP A 420 -8.65 -22.07 -21.83
CA ASP A 420 -7.96 -23.25 -22.34
C ASP A 420 -7.88 -24.40 -21.32
N GLY A 421 -8.39 -24.21 -20.10
CA GLY A 421 -8.29 -25.18 -19.00
C GLY A 421 -7.03 -25.04 -18.13
N SER A 422 -6.11 -24.12 -18.47
CA SER A 422 -4.97 -23.81 -17.59
C SER A 422 -5.46 -23.22 -16.27
N GLN A 423 -4.89 -23.66 -15.14
CA GLN A 423 -5.37 -23.24 -13.81
C GLN A 423 -4.27 -22.68 -12.91
N VAL A 424 -4.63 -21.73 -12.05
CA VAL A 424 -3.79 -21.20 -10.96
C VAL A 424 -4.55 -21.23 -9.63
N LEU A 425 -3.86 -21.46 -8.52
CA LEU A 425 -4.46 -21.39 -7.19
C LEU A 425 -4.53 -19.92 -6.77
N CYS A 426 -5.75 -19.41 -6.58
CA CYS A 426 -6.01 -18.03 -6.22
C CYS A 426 -6.34 -17.90 -4.73
N HIS A 427 -5.78 -16.88 -4.07
CA HIS A 427 -6.17 -16.47 -2.72
C HIS A 427 -6.40 -14.96 -2.63
N MET A 428 -7.43 -14.57 -1.88
CA MET A 428 -7.72 -13.19 -1.51
C MET A 428 -7.67 -13.05 0.01
N THR A 429 -7.19 -11.93 0.56
CA THR A 429 -7.22 -11.79 2.03
C THR A 429 -8.66 -11.62 2.51
N PRO A 430 -9.10 -12.37 3.53
CA PRO A 430 -10.41 -12.14 4.14
C PRO A 430 -10.53 -10.79 4.83
N ALA A 431 -9.42 -10.15 5.20
CA ALA A 431 -9.44 -8.81 5.81
C ALA A 431 -9.91 -7.70 4.84
N GLU A 432 -10.18 -8.03 3.58
CA GLU A 432 -10.69 -7.14 2.52
C GLU A 432 -9.77 -5.95 2.19
N THR A 433 -8.49 -6.02 2.59
CA THR A 433 -7.47 -5.01 2.34
C THR A 433 -6.06 -5.61 2.25
N TYR A 434 -5.19 -4.98 1.45
CA TYR A 434 -3.75 -5.26 1.41
C TYR A 434 -2.93 -4.23 2.21
N THR A 435 -3.60 -3.34 2.95
CA THR A 435 -3.00 -2.29 3.80
C THR A 435 -3.48 -2.40 5.25
N ALA A 436 -3.64 -3.63 5.75
CA ALA A 436 -4.11 -3.85 7.11
C ALA A 436 -3.20 -3.17 8.15
N SER A 437 -3.80 -2.64 9.21
CA SER A 437 -3.08 -1.96 10.29
C SER A 437 -2.63 -2.91 11.41
N ALA A 438 -2.80 -4.23 11.17
CA ALA A 438 -2.51 -5.29 12.12
C ALA A 438 -3.20 -5.09 13.48
N HIS A 439 -4.42 -4.53 13.48
CA HIS A 439 -5.26 -4.45 14.66
C HIS A 439 -5.88 -5.81 14.99
N PHE A 440 -6.40 -5.94 16.21
CA PHE A 440 -7.16 -7.12 16.62
C PHE A 440 -8.27 -7.46 15.62
N GLY A 441 -9.02 -6.45 15.17
CA GLY A 441 -10.10 -6.62 14.19
C GLY A 441 -9.62 -7.17 12.84
N ASP A 442 -8.41 -6.81 12.39
CA ASP A 442 -7.83 -7.32 11.14
C ASP A 442 -7.52 -8.83 11.23
N VAL A 443 -6.90 -9.23 12.34
CA VAL A 443 -6.60 -10.65 12.61
C VAL A 443 -7.88 -11.48 12.74
N ARG A 444 -8.89 -10.94 13.43
CA ARG A 444 -10.18 -11.61 13.56
C ARG A 444 -10.94 -11.71 12.24
N ARG A 445 -10.96 -10.64 11.43
CA ARG A 445 -11.55 -10.63 10.08
C ARG A 445 -10.90 -11.65 9.15
N SER A 446 -9.60 -11.91 9.33
CA SER A 446 -8.85 -12.93 8.58
C SER A 446 -9.46 -14.34 8.70
N VAL A 447 -10.33 -14.60 9.68
CA VAL A 447 -11.12 -15.84 9.76
C VAL A 447 -12.61 -15.56 9.57
N LEU A 448 -13.18 -14.55 10.22
CA LEU A 448 -14.64 -14.30 10.15
C LEU A 448 -15.17 -14.00 8.74
N GLN A 449 -14.37 -13.35 7.90
CA GLN A 449 -14.76 -13.00 6.54
C GLN A 449 -14.22 -14.01 5.51
N HIS A 450 -13.68 -15.14 5.95
CA HIS A 450 -13.17 -16.16 5.05
C HIS A 450 -14.33 -16.94 4.44
N LYS A 451 -14.47 -16.87 3.11
CA LYS A 451 -15.64 -17.37 2.37
C LYS A 451 -15.51 -18.81 1.86
N SER A 452 -14.45 -19.50 2.30
CA SER A 452 -14.10 -20.86 1.88
C SER A 452 -13.69 -21.71 3.08
N MET A 453 -14.20 -21.38 4.28
CA MET A 453 -13.86 -22.07 5.54
C MET A 453 -14.31 -23.53 5.58
N ASP A 454 -15.29 -23.89 4.75
CA ASP A 454 -15.74 -25.26 4.50
C ASP A 454 -14.64 -26.13 3.83
N GLN A 455 -13.71 -25.51 3.11
CA GLN A 455 -12.62 -26.18 2.39
C GLN A 455 -11.30 -26.06 3.15
N ASP A 456 -10.93 -24.86 3.57
CA ASP A 456 -9.70 -24.59 4.31
C ASP A 456 -9.83 -23.36 5.21
N ASN A 457 -9.18 -23.39 6.38
CA ASN A 457 -9.23 -22.33 7.37
C ASN A 457 -7.97 -21.44 7.41
N THR A 458 -7.04 -21.62 6.46
CA THR A 458 -5.79 -20.85 6.40
C THR A 458 -5.99 -19.56 5.63
N SER A 459 -5.53 -18.44 6.17
CA SER A 459 -5.64 -17.14 5.51
C SER A 459 -4.36 -16.33 5.55
N LEU A 460 -4.20 -15.46 4.56
CA LEU A 460 -3.15 -14.47 4.51
C LEU A 460 -3.65 -13.14 5.07
N LEU A 461 -2.88 -12.54 5.98
CA LEU A 461 -3.06 -11.17 6.46
C LEU A 461 -1.95 -10.29 5.87
N VAL A 462 -2.32 -9.47 4.90
CA VAL A 462 -1.39 -8.55 4.24
C VAL A 462 -1.47 -7.19 4.94
N PHE A 463 -0.39 -6.81 5.62
CA PHE A 463 -0.35 -5.61 6.46
C PHE A 463 0.76 -4.65 6.03
N GLY A 464 0.54 -3.36 6.30
CA GLY A 464 1.45 -2.29 5.93
C GLY A 464 0.74 -1.07 5.41
N LYS A 465 1.49 0.04 5.30
CA LYS A 465 1.03 1.22 4.56
C LYS A 465 1.33 1.01 3.07
N GLY A 466 0.30 1.17 2.24
CA GLY A 466 0.35 0.97 0.80
C GLY A 466 -0.09 2.21 0.03
N ASP A 467 -0.37 2.02 -1.25
CA ASP A 467 -0.80 3.01 -2.26
C ASP A 467 0.24 4.09 -2.54
N GLY A 468 0.70 4.81 -1.52
CA GLY A 468 1.80 5.78 -1.58
C GLY A 468 3.14 5.30 -1.02
N GLY A 469 3.22 4.06 -0.53
CA GLY A 469 4.41 3.47 0.07
C GLY A 469 4.47 3.49 1.59
N GLY A 470 5.68 3.47 2.15
CA GLY A 470 5.97 3.45 3.59
C GLY A 470 6.09 2.04 4.18
N GLY A 471 5.22 1.12 3.77
CA GLY A 471 5.22 -0.28 4.20
C GLY A 471 4.89 -0.43 5.69
N PRO A 472 5.11 -1.62 6.28
CA PRO A 472 4.90 -1.86 7.70
C PRO A 472 5.70 -0.94 8.62
N THR A 473 5.08 -0.47 9.71
CA THR A 473 5.76 0.21 10.82
C THR A 473 6.17 -0.80 11.89
N PHE A 474 7.05 -0.39 12.80
CA PHE A 474 7.39 -1.22 13.95
C PHE A 474 6.16 -1.50 14.84
N GLU A 475 5.21 -0.55 14.89
CA GLU A 475 3.96 -0.71 15.62
C GLU A 475 3.14 -1.90 15.13
N HIS A 476 3.06 -2.12 13.82
CA HIS A 476 2.36 -3.28 13.28
C HIS A 476 2.96 -4.59 13.81
N LEU A 477 4.28 -4.69 13.87
CA LEU A 477 4.98 -5.88 14.38
C LEU A 477 4.79 -6.05 15.89
N GLU A 478 4.87 -4.97 16.65
CA GLU A 478 4.61 -5.01 18.10
C GLU A 478 3.17 -5.46 18.40
N LYS A 479 2.18 -4.98 17.63
CA LYS A 479 0.77 -5.40 17.72
C LYS A 479 0.62 -6.89 17.40
N LEU A 480 1.20 -7.38 16.30
CA LEU A 480 1.13 -8.79 15.92
C LEU A 480 1.76 -9.72 16.98
N ARG A 481 2.86 -9.31 17.63
CA ARG A 481 3.45 -10.07 18.75
C ARG A 481 2.47 -10.21 19.93
N ARG A 482 1.78 -9.13 20.32
CA ARG A 482 0.79 -9.17 21.42
C ARG A 482 -0.43 -9.97 21.05
N LEU A 483 -0.92 -9.85 19.82
CA LEU A 483 -2.03 -10.65 19.31
C LEU A 483 -1.67 -12.14 19.29
N ARG A 484 -0.46 -12.50 18.88
CA ARG A 484 0.02 -13.88 18.97
C ARG A 484 0.06 -14.37 20.41
N GLY A 485 0.66 -13.61 21.33
CA GLY A 485 0.69 -13.96 22.75
C GLY A 485 -0.70 -14.21 23.33
N MET A 486 -1.64 -13.30 23.04
CA MET A 486 -3.05 -13.42 23.44
C MET A 486 -3.74 -14.66 22.85
N SER A 487 -3.48 -14.99 21.58
CA SER A 487 -4.04 -16.19 20.94
C SER A 487 -3.43 -17.52 21.44
N ASP A 488 -2.29 -17.44 22.13
CA ASP A 488 -1.68 -18.60 22.77
C ASP A 488 -2.19 -18.78 24.21
N THR A 489 -2.72 -17.72 24.85
CA THR A 489 -3.36 -17.79 26.18
C THR A 489 -4.87 -18.02 26.12
N GLY A 490 -5.56 -17.54 25.08
CA GLY A 490 -7.01 -17.67 24.87
C GLY A 490 -7.37 -18.32 23.54
N GLU A 491 -8.59 -18.86 23.43
CA GLU A 491 -8.98 -19.70 22.27
C GLU A 491 -9.70 -18.94 21.13
N LEU A 492 -10.27 -17.76 21.42
CA LEU A 492 -11.17 -17.06 20.49
C LEU A 492 -10.47 -16.22 19.39
N LEU A 493 -9.20 -15.87 19.57
CA LEU A 493 -8.43 -15.13 18.56
C LEU A 493 -7.60 -16.11 17.72
N PRO A 494 -7.65 -16.06 16.38
CA PRO A 494 -6.86 -16.97 15.56
C PRO A 494 -5.37 -16.67 15.70
N ARG A 495 -4.57 -17.74 15.70
CA ARG A 495 -3.12 -17.63 15.88
C ARG A 495 -2.46 -17.14 14.60
N VAL A 496 -1.78 -16.00 14.72
CA VAL A 496 -0.99 -15.39 13.64
C VAL A 496 0.44 -15.92 13.66
N THR A 497 0.97 -16.29 12.50
CA THR A 497 2.39 -16.54 12.27
C THR A 497 2.91 -15.62 11.19
N MET A 498 4.17 -15.20 11.26
CA MET A 498 4.81 -14.50 10.15
C MET A 498 5.28 -15.48 9.05
N GLY A 499 5.26 -16.79 9.34
CA GLY A 499 5.64 -17.84 8.40
C GLY A 499 7.06 -17.70 7.85
N SER A 500 7.33 -18.44 6.78
CA SER A 500 8.59 -18.32 6.03
C SER A 500 8.45 -17.37 4.84
N SER A 501 7.40 -17.53 4.03
CA SER A 501 7.12 -16.72 2.85
C SER A 501 5.66 -16.88 2.40
N VAL A 502 5.22 -16.06 1.44
CA VAL A 502 3.94 -16.26 0.74
C VAL A 502 3.93 -17.57 -0.03
N ASP A 503 5.08 -17.97 -0.59
CA ASP A 503 5.22 -19.23 -1.30
C ASP A 503 5.06 -20.45 -0.37
N ASP A 504 5.51 -20.36 0.90
CA ASP A 504 5.24 -21.38 1.94
C ASP A 504 3.74 -21.48 2.26
N PHE A 505 3.05 -20.33 2.33
CA PHE A 505 1.60 -20.31 2.51
C PHE A 505 0.86 -21.04 1.37
N PHE A 506 1.18 -20.72 0.11
CA PHE A 506 0.57 -21.40 -1.03
C PHE A 506 1.00 -22.86 -1.15
N ALA A 507 2.25 -23.20 -0.85
CA ALA A 507 2.73 -24.58 -0.87
C ALA A 507 1.93 -25.47 0.11
N LYS A 508 1.60 -24.95 1.29
CA LYS A 508 0.73 -25.67 2.26
C LYS A 508 -0.69 -25.83 1.76
N LEU A 509 -1.24 -24.85 1.04
CA LEU A 509 -2.56 -24.99 0.41
C LEU A 509 -2.52 -26.03 -0.72
N GLU A 510 -1.47 -26.03 -1.54
CA GLU A 510 -1.25 -27.02 -2.59
C GLU A 510 -1.07 -28.44 -2.02
N GLU A 511 -0.35 -28.58 -0.89
CA GLU A 511 -0.22 -29.85 -0.16
C GLU A 511 -1.58 -30.35 0.35
N LYS A 512 -2.39 -29.47 0.94
CA LYS A 512 -3.75 -29.81 1.37
C LYS A 512 -4.63 -30.23 0.18
N ALA A 513 -4.52 -29.54 -0.95
CA ALA A 513 -5.23 -29.92 -2.17
C ALA A 513 -4.81 -31.31 -2.66
N ALA A 514 -3.50 -31.62 -2.65
CA ALA A 514 -2.98 -32.93 -3.02
C ALA A 514 -3.46 -34.04 -2.05
N ASN A 515 -3.66 -33.71 -0.78
CA ASN A 515 -4.14 -34.61 0.26
C ASN A 515 -5.68 -34.73 0.34
N GLY A 516 -6.42 -34.19 -0.63
CA GLY A 516 -7.86 -34.40 -0.78
C GLY A 516 -8.76 -33.20 -0.47
N THR A 517 -8.21 -32.02 -0.17
CA THR A 517 -9.00 -30.78 -0.07
C THR A 517 -9.42 -30.30 -1.46
N ASN A 518 -10.72 -30.32 -1.75
CA ASN A 518 -11.25 -29.88 -3.04
C ASN A 518 -11.59 -28.38 -3.01
N PHE A 519 -10.73 -27.55 -3.59
CA PHE A 519 -11.03 -26.12 -3.78
C PHE A 519 -12.03 -25.89 -4.91
N VAL A 520 -12.96 -24.96 -4.70
CA VAL A 520 -13.93 -24.54 -5.73
C VAL A 520 -13.20 -23.99 -6.96
N THR A 521 -13.77 -24.22 -8.13
CA THR A 521 -13.20 -23.78 -9.41
C THR A 521 -14.01 -22.65 -10.01
N TRP A 522 -13.32 -21.57 -10.40
CA TRP A 522 -13.89 -20.44 -11.13
C TRP A 522 -13.40 -20.45 -12.58
N TYR A 523 -14.32 -20.53 -13.54
CA TYR A 523 -14.00 -20.56 -14.97
C TYR A 523 -14.17 -19.18 -15.60
N GLY A 524 -13.14 -18.73 -16.32
CA GLY A 524 -13.21 -17.51 -17.13
C GLY A 524 -12.81 -16.25 -16.38
N GLU A 525 -13.51 -15.14 -16.68
CA GLU A 525 -13.15 -13.81 -16.18
C GLU A 525 -13.46 -13.64 -14.69
N LEU A 526 -12.58 -12.95 -13.96
CA LEU A 526 -12.92 -12.40 -12.64
C LEU A 526 -13.39 -10.96 -12.83
N TYR A 527 -14.67 -10.82 -13.15
CA TYR A 527 -15.28 -9.53 -13.44
C TYR A 527 -15.34 -8.66 -12.18
N PHE A 528 -14.78 -7.45 -12.26
CA PHE A 528 -14.82 -6.47 -11.19
C PHE A 528 -15.97 -5.49 -11.40
N GLU A 529 -16.86 -5.41 -10.43
CA GLU A 529 -18.15 -4.73 -10.57
C GLU A 529 -18.10 -3.23 -10.23
N LEU A 530 -16.91 -2.67 -10.06
CA LEU A 530 -16.63 -1.29 -9.71
C LEU A 530 -15.57 -0.71 -10.66
N HIS A 531 -15.44 0.62 -10.74
CA HIS A 531 -14.45 1.32 -11.57
C HIS A 531 -14.57 1.07 -13.09
N ARG A 532 -15.78 0.85 -13.62
CA ARG A 532 -16.00 0.61 -15.07
C ARG A 532 -15.69 1.82 -15.97
N GLY A 533 -15.74 3.04 -15.44
CA GLY A 533 -15.39 4.26 -16.16
C GLY A 533 -13.90 4.32 -16.56
N THR A 534 -13.06 3.53 -15.89
CA THR A 534 -11.62 3.42 -16.20
C THR A 534 -11.36 2.92 -17.61
N TYR A 535 -12.28 2.18 -18.24
CA TYR A 535 -12.14 1.70 -19.61
C TYR A 535 -12.23 2.83 -20.65
N THR A 536 -12.88 3.95 -20.31
CA THR A 536 -13.13 5.07 -21.25
C THR A 536 -12.34 6.33 -20.91
N THR A 537 -12.14 6.63 -19.62
CA THR A 537 -11.37 7.82 -19.19
C THR A 537 -9.94 7.82 -19.78
N GLN A 538 -9.31 8.99 -19.91
CA GLN A 538 -7.96 9.11 -20.48
C GLN A 538 -7.81 8.47 -21.88
N ALA A 539 -8.80 8.71 -22.75
CA ALA A 539 -8.88 8.14 -24.10
C ALA A 539 -7.62 8.37 -24.96
N ASN A 540 -6.98 9.54 -24.85
CA ASN A 540 -5.74 9.85 -25.58
C ASN A 540 -4.60 8.88 -25.23
N ASN A 541 -4.44 8.54 -23.94
CA ASN A 541 -3.41 7.60 -23.50
C ASN A 541 -3.71 6.18 -24.00
N LYS A 542 -4.98 5.76 -23.90
CA LYS A 542 -5.43 4.46 -24.40
C LYS A 542 -5.25 4.33 -25.91
N PHE A 543 -5.60 5.37 -26.66
CA PHE A 543 -5.39 5.43 -28.11
C PHE A 543 -3.91 5.32 -28.47
N ASN A 544 -3.03 6.08 -27.81
CA ASN A 544 -1.60 6.01 -28.05
C ASN A 544 -1.00 4.65 -27.67
N ASN A 545 -1.47 4.02 -26.58
CA ASN A 545 -1.09 2.66 -26.22
C ASN A 545 -1.52 1.68 -27.32
N ARG A 546 -2.80 1.67 -27.72
CA ARG A 546 -3.29 0.77 -28.78
C ARG A 546 -2.60 1.01 -30.12
N LYS A 547 -2.35 2.27 -30.51
CA LYS A 547 -1.60 2.61 -31.73
C LYS A 547 -0.16 2.09 -31.68
N SER A 548 0.45 2.09 -30.50
CA SER A 548 1.76 1.47 -30.29
C SER A 548 1.68 -0.06 -30.34
N GLU A 549 0.50 -0.66 -30.15
CA GLU A 549 0.21 -2.10 -30.10
C GLU A 549 -0.33 -2.71 -31.41
N LEU A 550 -0.38 -1.97 -32.55
CA LEU A 550 -0.61 -2.42 -33.98
C LEU A 550 -1.93 -1.97 -34.68
N SER A 551 -1.94 -2.11 -36.02
CA SER A 551 -2.99 -1.73 -37.02
C SER A 551 -3.51 -2.91 -37.89
N ASN A 552 -4.68 -2.82 -38.56
CA ASN A 552 -5.11 -3.72 -39.67
C ASN A 552 -6.23 -3.15 -40.61
N SER A 553 -6.52 -3.84 -41.74
CA SER A 553 -7.19 -3.41 -43.00
C SER A 553 -8.20 -4.42 -43.64
N LYS A 554 -9.33 -4.74 -42.99
CA LYS A 554 -10.22 -5.86 -43.44
C LYS A 554 -11.68 -5.56 -43.82
N VAL A 555 -12.16 -4.31 -43.79
CA VAL A 555 -13.62 -4.01 -43.90
C VAL A 555 -13.97 -2.90 -44.90
N SER A 556 -15.20 -2.96 -45.45
CA SER A 556 -15.82 -1.91 -46.27
C SER A 556 -17.07 -1.36 -45.60
N LEU A 557 -17.31 -0.04 -45.70
CA LEU A 557 -18.34 0.68 -44.93
C LEU A 557 -19.13 1.68 -45.79
N GLU A 558 -20.44 1.77 -45.53
CA GLU A 558 -21.35 2.78 -46.07
C GLU A 558 -21.82 3.73 -44.97
N VAL A 559 -21.71 5.04 -45.20
CA VAL A 559 -22.09 6.09 -44.24
C VAL A 559 -23.22 6.94 -44.82
N SER A 560 -24.33 7.06 -44.07
CA SER A 560 -25.46 7.93 -44.40
C SER A 560 -25.83 8.79 -43.20
N LYS A 561 -25.95 10.11 -43.41
CA LYS A 561 -26.22 11.10 -42.34
C LYS A 561 -25.30 10.90 -41.12
N GLY A 562 -24.00 10.70 -41.37
CA GLY A 562 -22.99 10.55 -40.31
C GLY A 562 -22.93 9.23 -39.56
N VAL A 563 -23.86 8.30 -39.83
CA VAL A 563 -23.90 6.97 -39.22
C VAL A 563 -23.60 5.90 -40.25
N ILE A 564 -22.96 4.81 -39.83
CA ILE A 564 -22.70 3.66 -40.69
C ILE A 564 -24.02 2.89 -40.83
N THR A 565 -24.56 2.85 -42.04
CA THR A 565 -25.82 2.15 -42.35
C THR A 565 -25.61 0.75 -42.92
N SER A 566 -24.40 0.48 -43.41
CA SER A 566 -23.96 -0.83 -43.89
C SER A 566 -22.47 -1.00 -43.60
N LEU A 567 -22.08 -2.17 -43.12
CA LEU A 567 -20.69 -2.57 -42.90
C LEU A 567 -20.55 -3.99 -43.45
N VAL A 568 -19.90 -4.13 -44.60
CA VAL A 568 -19.81 -5.40 -45.31
C VAL A 568 -18.45 -6.03 -45.04
N ASP A 569 -18.47 -7.26 -44.52
CA ASP A 569 -17.29 -8.11 -44.50
C ASP A 569 -17.00 -8.55 -45.94
N LEU A 570 -15.90 -8.07 -46.52
CA LEU A 570 -15.56 -8.35 -47.91
C LEU A 570 -15.11 -9.80 -48.13
N ALA A 571 -14.64 -10.50 -47.09
CA ALA A 571 -14.24 -11.90 -47.19
C ALA A 571 -15.47 -12.83 -47.22
N GLU A 572 -16.47 -12.52 -46.38
CA GLU A 572 -17.64 -13.37 -46.17
C GLU A 572 -18.89 -12.88 -46.92
N GLN A 573 -18.79 -11.75 -47.65
CA GLN A 573 -19.88 -11.09 -48.38
C GLN A 573 -21.19 -10.93 -47.58
N ARG A 574 -21.07 -10.61 -46.27
CA ARG A 574 -22.22 -10.47 -45.37
C ARG A 574 -22.36 -9.06 -44.84
N GLU A 575 -23.60 -8.62 -44.74
CA GLU A 575 -23.97 -7.39 -44.04
C GLU A 575 -23.84 -7.60 -42.52
N ILE A 576 -23.08 -6.73 -41.84
CA ILE A 576 -22.86 -6.79 -40.40
C ILE A 576 -23.90 -5.94 -39.66
N ILE A 577 -24.47 -4.92 -40.29
CA ILE A 577 -25.49 -4.07 -39.67
C ILE A 577 -26.89 -4.67 -39.84
N ALA A 578 -27.54 -5.00 -38.72
CA ALA A 578 -28.91 -5.51 -38.75
C ALA A 578 -29.87 -4.56 -39.49
N ARG A 579 -30.86 -5.10 -40.21
CA ARG A 579 -31.80 -4.31 -41.02
C ARG A 579 -32.49 -3.22 -40.20
N GLY A 580 -32.28 -1.95 -40.57
CA GLY A 580 -32.81 -0.78 -39.86
C GLY A 580 -31.94 -0.28 -38.70
N GLY A 581 -30.85 -0.98 -38.39
CA GLY A 581 -29.84 -0.57 -37.43
C GLY A 581 -28.97 0.58 -37.94
N LYS A 582 -28.38 1.32 -37.00
CA LYS A 582 -27.39 2.36 -37.27
C LYS A 582 -26.15 2.05 -36.44
N ALA A 583 -24.99 1.93 -37.08
CA ALA A 583 -23.70 1.91 -36.40
C ALA A 583 -23.06 3.30 -36.41
N ASN A 584 -22.06 3.54 -35.57
CA ASN A 584 -21.42 4.85 -35.43
C ASN A 584 -22.41 6.00 -35.04
N GLN A 585 -23.53 5.68 -34.40
CA GLN A 585 -24.46 6.68 -33.85
C GLN A 585 -23.85 7.28 -32.58
N LEU A 586 -23.58 8.58 -32.60
CA LEU A 586 -23.12 9.30 -31.43
C LEU A 586 -24.28 9.54 -30.46
N VAL A 587 -24.04 9.24 -29.19
CA VAL A 587 -25.01 9.36 -28.10
C VAL A 587 -24.32 10.03 -26.92
N LEU A 588 -25.03 10.94 -26.27
CA LEU A 588 -24.60 11.58 -25.04
C LEU A 588 -25.31 10.93 -23.85
N PHE A 589 -24.56 10.70 -22.78
CA PHE A 589 -25.07 10.27 -21.48
C PHE A 589 -24.55 11.23 -20.41
N ASP A 590 -25.35 11.51 -19.39
CA ASP A 590 -24.96 12.21 -18.18
C ASP A 590 -24.17 11.25 -17.28
N ASP A 591 -22.87 11.51 -17.16
CA ASP A 591 -21.96 10.75 -16.30
C ASP A 591 -21.76 11.47 -14.97
N LYS A 592 -22.48 11.00 -13.93
CA LYS A 592 -22.44 11.53 -12.56
C LYS A 592 -22.36 10.35 -11.58
N PRO A 593 -21.16 9.78 -11.38
CA PRO A 593 -20.99 8.64 -10.49
C PRO A 593 -21.11 9.04 -9.01
N LEU A 594 -21.29 8.03 -8.13
CA LEU A 594 -21.54 8.25 -6.70
C LEU A 594 -20.28 8.67 -5.93
N TYR A 595 -19.14 8.05 -6.20
CA TYR A 595 -17.93 8.20 -5.38
C TYR A 595 -16.73 8.70 -6.20
N TRP A 596 -16.34 8.00 -7.27
CA TRP A 596 -15.08 8.28 -7.98
C TRP A 596 -15.29 8.72 -9.43
N GLN A 597 -15.26 10.04 -9.68
CA GLN A 597 -15.56 10.66 -10.98
C GLN A 597 -14.75 10.13 -12.17
N ALA A 598 -13.48 9.77 -11.96
CA ALA A 598 -12.63 9.27 -13.05
C ALA A 598 -12.62 7.74 -13.16
N TRP A 599 -13.15 7.03 -12.17
CA TRP A 599 -13.09 5.57 -12.10
C TRP A 599 -14.43 4.94 -12.41
N ASP A 600 -15.53 5.48 -11.88
CA ASP A 600 -16.84 4.85 -11.97
C ASP A 600 -17.69 5.39 -13.11
N VAL A 601 -18.57 4.51 -13.59
CA VAL A 601 -19.77 4.88 -14.32
C VAL A 601 -20.90 4.00 -13.80
N GLU A 602 -22.03 4.62 -13.46
CA GLU A 602 -23.13 3.94 -12.76
C GLU A 602 -24.22 3.50 -13.73
N VAL A 603 -24.94 2.42 -13.44
CA VAL A 603 -25.94 1.86 -14.36
C VAL A 603 -27.02 2.87 -14.78
N TYR A 604 -27.39 3.79 -13.90
CA TYR A 604 -28.42 4.81 -14.16
C TYR A 604 -28.00 5.86 -15.21
N HIS A 605 -26.71 5.95 -15.60
CA HIS A 605 -26.31 6.87 -16.68
C HIS A 605 -27.07 6.56 -17.99
N LEU A 606 -27.45 5.29 -18.21
CA LEU A 606 -28.19 4.85 -19.40
C LEU A 606 -29.58 5.50 -19.54
N GLU A 607 -30.17 5.97 -18.43
CA GLU A 607 -31.48 6.64 -18.43
C GLU A 607 -31.43 8.03 -19.09
N SER A 608 -30.24 8.63 -19.16
CA SER A 608 -30.01 9.97 -19.73
C SER A 608 -29.70 9.96 -21.24
N ARG A 609 -29.86 8.80 -21.89
CA ARG A 609 -29.50 8.57 -23.29
C ARG A 609 -30.06 9.64 -24.23
N LYS A 610 -29.18 10.37 -24.90
CA LYS A 610 -29.54 11.38 -25.90
C LYS A 610 -28.80 11.16 -27.21
N GLU A 611 -29.54 10.78 -28.26
CA GLU A 611 -28.96 10.66 -29.61
C GLU A 611 -28.57 12.04 -30.15
N LEU A 612 -27.36 12.13 -30.70
CA LEU A 612 -26.90 13.35 -31.36
C LEU A 612 -27.24 13.30 -32.85
N THR A 613 -27.75 14.43 -33.36
CA THR A 613 -27.99 14.59 -34.78
C THR A 613 -26.69 14.92 -35.49
N SER A 614 -26.26 14.04 -36.38
CA SER A 614 -25.08 14.27 -37.21
C SER A 614 -25.33 15.35 -38.25
N GLY A 615 -24.30 16.14 -38.52
CA GLY A 615 -24.32 17.16 -39.58
C GLY A 615 -23.94 16.59 -40.93
N THR A 616 -23.37 17.44 -41.79
CA THR A 616 -23.00 17.08 -43.16
C THR A 616 -21.76 16.18 -43.19
N THR A 617 -21.85 15.08 -43.95
CA THR A 617 -20.73 14.20 -44.29
C THR A 617 -20.07 14.65 -45.59
N THR A 618 -18.74 14.74 -45.62
CA THR A 618 -17.96 15.04 -46.82
C THR A 618 -16.83 14.02 -47.02
N ILE A 619 -16.40 13.82 -48.26
CA ILE A 619 -15.22 13.00 -48.56
C ILE A 619 -13.99 13.85 -48.21
N ALA A 620 -13.21 13.43 -47.21
CA ALA A 620 -11.98 14.09 -46.82
C ALA A 620 -10.80 13.59 -47.63
N GLU A 621 -10.79 12.31 -47.99
CA GLU A 621 -9.72 11.68 -48.74
C GLU A 621 -10.28 10.62 -49.69
N ASN A 622 -9.76 10.59 -50.90
CA ASN A 622 -10.14 9.60 -51.91
C ASN A 622 -8.94 9.31 -52.80
N ASN A 623 -8.07 8.41 -52.34
CA ASN A 623 -6.91 7.94 -53.09
C ASN A 623 -6.77 6.41 -52.99
N PRO A 624 -5.93 5.78 -53.84
CA PRO A 624 -5.78 4.31 -53.87
C PRO A 624 -5.31 3.67 -52.55
N HIS A 625 -4.77 4.46 -51.62
CA HIS A 625 -4.26 4.00 -50.33
C HIS A 625 -5.19 4.31 -49.16
N ARG A 626 -6.08 5.31 -49.28
CA ARG A 626 -7.02 5.71 -48.24
C ARG A 626 -8.24 6.44 -48.84
N VAL A 627 -9.42 5.95 -48.48
CA VAL A 627 -10.69 6.68 -48.62
C VAL A 627 -11.17 7.04 -47.21
N GLY A 628 -11.47 8.31 -46.96
CA GLY A 628 -11.91 8.81 -45.67
C GLY A 628 -13.08 9.77 -45.84
N VAL A 629 -14.14 9.57 -45.07
CA VAL A 629 -15.26 10.50 -44.95
C VAL A 629 -15.21 11.18 -43.58
N VAL A 630 -15.57 12.46 -43.55
CA VAL A 630 -15.59 13.29 -42.35
C VAL A 630 -17.02 13.78 -42.15
N THR A 631 -17.56 13.57 -40.96
CA THR A 631 -18.87 14.08 -40.57
C THR A 631 -18.69 15.02 -39.40
N LYS A 632 -19.15 16.26 -39.55
CA LYS A 632 -19.18 17.19 -38.43
C LYS A 632 -20.47 17.00 -37.62
N THR A 633 -20.34 16.71 -36.34
CA THR A 633 -21.47 16.58 -35.40
C THR A 633 -21.31 17.59 -34.28
N ASN A 634 -22.29 18.49 -34.12
CA ASN A 634 -22.32 19.44 -33.00
C ASN A 634 -22.87 18.73 -31.76
N ILE A 635 -22.11 18.74 -30.67
CA ILE A 635 -22.49 18.12 -29.39
C ILE A 635 -23.17 19.16 -28.50
N SER A 636 -22.59 20.36 -28.44
CA SER A 636 -23.09 21.54 -27.73
C SER A 636 -22.54 22.83 -28.35
N ASP A 637 -22.88 23.98 -27.78
CA ASP A 637 -22.35 25.29 -28.21
C ASP A 637 -20.82 25.40 -28.07
N LYS A 638 -20.20 24.55 -27.25
CA LYS A 638 -18.76 24.57 -26.95
C LYS A 638 -18.02 23.33 -27.43
N SER A 639 -18.74 22.30 -27.93
CA SER A 639 -18.15 21.00 -28.26
C SER A 639 -18.69 20.46 -29.59
N TRP A 640 -17.79 19.99 -30.44
CA TRP A 640 -18.11 19.35 -31.71
C TRP A 640 -17.18 18.16 -31.95
N TRP A 641 -17.64 17.19 -32.73
CA TRP A 641 -16.85 16.07 -33.25
C TRP A 641 -16.68 16.25 -34.76
N ARG A 642 -15.49 15.94 -35.29
CA ARG A 642 -15.18 16.03 -36.72
C ARG A 642 -14.41 14.79 -37.17
#